data_AF-A0A4S8P2I9-F1
#
_entry.id   AF-A0A4S8P2I9-F1
#
_cell.length_a   1.000
_cell.length_b   1.000
_cell.length_c   1.000
_cell.angle_alpha   90.00
_cell.angle_beta   90.00
_cell.angle_gamma   90.00
#
_symmetry.space_group_name_H-M   'P 1'
#
loop_
_entity.id
_entity.type
_entity.pdbx_description
1 polymer ?
#
loop_
_entity_poly.entity_id
_entity_poly.type
_entity_poly.pdbx_seq_one_letter_code
_entity_poly.pdbx_strand_id
1 'polypeptide(L)'
;MPLDFDPSAAGPARIGVDFSAPAGPILHGAAGSLYGVSEDGVPGDELLDALDITTLAVKPDGGAQHPGGDASAAVAALRRNGSGLAFVYLQDLFAAWPYEDVGIDVYHERLFAVVPPMLTEANAGRLVLVPFNEPDCIWYALGENDPAAFDRFLADWITTVQLLRALAPGVPLAGPNESRYHPEFLPHFLRRARDTATLPEWMAWHELAPDALAGHRGHHRDYRALERSLGIDPLPVNIDEYGGNRDLSVPGRLVQWAAAFEETGVHADMAYWTAAGSYSGAAPQPNVPGGAWWFLKAYSGMTGATVRVHAPAPDGDDALQGLATLDGTDAQILVGGTGADFTIAAAGLDPAVWGETATAVLHRIDWSGYEGAAGPPIPIAQVTGHPSLLEIPVESPDPMAAYWVAIAPGRAAPIAPPPWKGRWEAEGAHITSGTVNRQGRTADGNGFAASGEYDVGELNTNDSAVEFTVVVPRSGDYDLAIFYAHMYGRGHEPIEPQPAEQVLTVNGAERFVRYPTTMNWQHRSIATEPVRLDAGANTLRLSKSGAIGTASGEATLDKIELTERRPDRTVYEGAQARRGGTVFDLYAREDGYHRIDGAASGVLAGPQNQHVPVDLARPVFLHRGVNRLRCREGVERLTVTPAEGPAPIQVLAHEAVRSGGSCLVVNDFAVGGHVIGWNGRGASATLTVPAQAGPHALLVHYANGERGRAHEYNIDLVTLHCDLTVNGAKAGRHPMRGTWTWNDFWSYPVIVDLRDGANTIVLDNPDAPTADFERFRIAPLNP
;
A
#
# COMPACT_ATOMS: atom_id res chain seq x y z
N MET A 1 -12.81 6.73 37.62
CA MET A 1 -13.54 7.86 37.01
C MET A 1 -12.83 8.15 35.71
N PRO A 2 -13.55 8.41 34.60
CA PRO A 2 -12.91 8.82 33.35
C PRO A 2 -12.06 10.06 33.61
N LEU A 3 -10.87 10.12 33.00
CA LEU A 3 -10.06 11.33 33.03
C LEU A 3 -10.75 12.41 32.19
N ASP A 4 -10.99 13.58 32.80
CA ASP A 4 -11.66 14.70 32.14
C ASP A 4 -10.64 15.46 31.30
N PHE A 5 -10.64 15.24 29.99
CA PHE A 5 -9.81 15.96 29.03
C PHE A 5 -10.63 17.14 28.50
N ASP A 6 -10.54 18.31 29.13
CA ASP A 6 -11.22 19.54 28.68
C ASP A 6 -10.60 20.05 27.37
N PRO A 7 -11.32 20.03 26.23
CA PRO A 7 -10.81 20.49 24.94
C PRO A 7 -10.87 22.02 24.77
N SER A 8 -11.37 22.78 25.76
CA SER A 8 -11.67 24.21 25.63
C SER A 8 -10.59 25.19 26.10
N ALA A 9 -9.44 24.71 26.58
CA ALA A 9 -8.34 25.58 27.01
C ALA A 9 -7.60 26.20 25.82
N ALA A 10 -7.32 27.52 25.88
CA ALA A 10 -6.50 28.22 24.90
C ALA A 10 -5.05 27.68 24.91
N GLY A 11 -4.78 26.69 24.06
CA GLY A 11 -3.52 25.99 23.88
C GLY A 11 -3.57 25.10 22.62
N PRO A 12 -2.49 24.40 22.26
CA PRO A 12 -2.49 23.45 21.15
C PRO A 12 -3.57 22.37 21.35
N ALA A 13 -4.11 21.82 20.25
CA ALA A 13 -5.15 20.80 20.31
C ALA A 13 -4.68 19.58 21.14
N ARG A 14 -5.58 18.92 21.87
CA ARG A 14 -5.21 17.83 22.78
C ARG A 14 -5.98 16.57 22.43
N ILE A 15 -5.25 15.47 22.22
CA ILE A 15 -5.82 14.12 22.08
C ILE A 15 -5.51 13.32 23.34
N GLY A 16 -6.56 12.95 24.07
CA GLY A 16 -6.45 12.21 25.34
C GLY A 16 -6.44 10.70 25.10
N VAL A 17 -5.54 9.97 25.75
CA VAL A 17 -5.50 8.50 25.73
C VAL A 17 -5.61 7.99 27.16
N ASP A 18 -6.66 7.24 27.47
CA ASP A 18 -6.91 6.70 28.81
C ASP A 18 -6.65 5.19 28.84
N PHE A 19 -5.42 4.81 29.18
CA PHE A 19 -5.00 3.41 29.31
C PHE A 19 -5.70 2.65 30.44
N SER A 20 -6.43 3.34 31.33
CA SER A 20 -7.24 2.69 32.37
C SER A 20 -8.64 2.29 31.88
N ALA A 21 -9.00 2.66 30.65
CA ALA A 21 -10.32 2.43 30.06
C ALA A 21 -10.22 1.53 28.81
N PRO A 22 -10.06 0.20 28.97
CA PRO A 22 -10.04 -0.74 27.85
C PRO A 22 -11.37 -0.73 27.09
N ALA A 23 -11.30 -0.86 25.76
CA ALA A 23 -12.44 -0.79 24.84
C ALA A 23 -12.70 -2.09 24.06
N GLY A 24 -11.86 -3.11 24.21
CA GLY A 24 -12.02 -4.42 23.56
C GLY A 24 -10.70 -4.91 22.97
N PRO A 25 -10.63 -6.14 22.41
CA PRO A 25 -9.48 -6.55 21.61
C PRO A 25 -9.38 -5.68 20.36
N ILE A 26 -8.15 -5.39 19.93
CA ILE A 26 -7.89 -4.77 18.61
C ILE A 26 -8.34 -5.70 17.49
N LEU A 27 -9.03 -5.16 16.48
CA LEU A 27 -9.59 -5.94 15.37
C LEU A 27 -8.69 -5.98 14.12
N HIS A 28 -7.92 -4.90 13.89
CA HIS A 28 -7.24 -4.60 12.63
C HIS A 28 -8.21 -4.42 11.44
N GLY A 29 -9.44 -4.00 11.74
CA GLY A 29 -10.55 -3.97 10.79
C GLY A 29 -10.29 -3.16 9.53
N ALA A 30 -9.48 -2.10 9.59
CA ALA A 30 -9.21 -1.23 8.43
C ALA A 30 -8.14 -1.76 7.46
N ALA A 31 -7.55 -2.92 7.75
CA ALA A 31 -6.38 -3.42 7.01
C ALA A 31 -6.75 -4.17 5.73
N GLY A 32 -8.02 -4.29 5.36
CA GLY A 32 -8.46 -4.96 4.14
C GLY A 32 -8.31 -4.12 2.88
N SER A 33 -8.54 -4.74 1.71
CA SER A 33 -8.46 -4.04 0.40
C SER A 33 -9.22 -4.78 -0.70
N LEU A 34 -10.00 -4.04 -1.49
CA LEU A 34 -10.58 -4.50 -2.75
C LEU A 34 -9.50 -4.52 -3.83
N TYR A 35 -9.32 -5.66 -4.51
CA TYR A 35 -8.25 -5.89 -5.51
C TYR A 35 -6.83 -5.53 -5.02
N GLY A 36 -6.62 -5.51 -3.70
CA GLY A 36 -5.32 -5.23 -3.10
C GLY A 36 -4.25 -6.25 -3.52
N VAL A 37 -4.69 -7.47 -3.83
CA VAL A 37 -3.91 -8.55 -4.44
C VAL A 37 -4.47 -8.81 -5.85
N SER A 38 -3.63 -8.74 -6.88
CA SER A 38 -4.05 -9.04 -8.26
C SER A 38 -3.72 -10.45 -8.70
N GLU A 39 -2.61 -11.01 -8.23
CA GLU A 39 -2.16 -12.36 -8.56
C GLU A 39 -1.38 -12.94 -7.38
N ASP A 40 -1.10 -14.24 -7.43
CA ASP A 40 -0.22 -14.86 -6.47
C ASP A 40 1.21 -14.25 -6.51
N GLY A 41 1.59 -13.55 -5.44
CA GLY A 41 2.85 -12.80 -5.33
C GLY A 41 2.79 -11.35 -5.81
N VAL A 42 1.58 -10.78 -5.98
CA VAL A 42 1.39 -9.37 -6.33
C VAL A 42 0.35 -8.67 -5.42
N PRO A 43 0.78 -7.88 -4.42
CA PRO A 43 2.16 -7.68 -3.95
C PRO A 43 2.83 -8.95 -3.42
N GLY A 44 4.14 -8.90 -3.20
CA GLY A 44 4.92 -10.01 -2.66
C GLY A 44 4.55 -10.30 -1.19
N ASP A 45 4.75 -11.56 -0.78
CA ASP A 45 4.47 -12.03 0.58
C ASP A 45 5.26 -11.25 1.65
N GLU A 46 6.43 -10.73 1.30
CA GLU A 46 7.24 -9.85 2.15
C GLU A 46 6.54 -8.53 2.50
N LEU A 47 5.58 -8.07 1.69
CA LEU A 47 4.73 -6.96 2.05
C LEU A 47 3.46 -7.43 2.76
N LEU A 48 2.85 -8.54 2.33
CA LEU A 48 1.54 -8.99 2.82
C LEU A 48 1.58 -9.60 4.23
N ASP A 49 2.54 -10.47 4.56
CA ASP A 49 2.63 -11.12 5.90
C ASP A 49 3.06 -10.14 7.02
N ALA A 50 3.24 -8.86 6.70
CA ALA A 50 3.41 -7.79 7.68
C ALA A 50 2.11 -7.00 7.96
N LEU A 51 0.99 -7.31 7.32
CA LEU A 51 -0.25 -6.53 7.41
C LEU A 51 -1.39 -7.19 8.20
N ASP A 52 -1.27 -8.46 8.59
CA ASP A 52 -2.33 -9.21 9.29
C ASP A 52 -3.71 -9.04 8.62
N ILE A 53 -3.74 -9.26 7.31
CA ILE A 53 -4.90 -8.98 6.45
C ILE A 53 -6.15 -9.70 6.97
N THR A 54 -7.20 -8.93 7.27
CA THR A 54 -8.48 -9.46 7.76
C THR A 54 -9.41 -9.88 6.64
N THR A 55 -9.46 -9.09 5.56
CA THR A 55 -10.38 -9.25 4.45
C THR A 55 -9.71 -8.82 3.14
N LEU A 56 -10.11 -9.44 2.04
CA LEU A 56 -9.81 -8.99 0.68
C LEU A 56 -11.08 -9.11 -0.14
N ALA A 57 -11.48 -8.06 -0.84
CA ALA A 57 -12.56 -8.13 -1.81
C ALA A 57 -12.00 -8.37 -3.22
N VAL A 58 -12.62 -9.26 -4.00
CA VAL A 58 -12.08 -9.82 -5.25
C VAL A 58 -13.19 -10.35 -6.17
N LYS A 59 -12.88 -10.64 -7.44
CA LYS A 59 -13.82 -11.33 -8.36
C LYS A 59 -13.86 -12.84 -8.14
N PRO A 60 -14.92 -13.52 -8.62
CA PRO A 60 -14.88 -14.96 -8.80
C PRO A 60 -13.77 -15.37 -9.78
N ASP A 61 -13.28 -16.61 -9.64
CA ASP A 61 -12.28 -17.18 -10.56
C ASP A 61 -12.74 -17.08 -12.02
N GLY A 62 -11.90 -16.47 -12.86
CA GLY A 62 -12.20 -16.27 -14.27
C GLY A 62 -13.26 -15.19 -14.54
N GLY A 63 -13.64 -14.38 -13.54
CA GLY A 63 -14.49 -13.21 -13.72
C GLY A 63 -13.89 -12.24 -14.75
N ALA A 64 -14.74 -11.55 -15.49
CA ALA A 64 -14.35 -10.77 -16.67
C ALA A 64 -14.12 -9.29 -16.38
N GLN A 65 -14.48 -8.81 -15.18
CA GLN A 65 -14.46 -7.38 -14.87
C GLN A 65 -13.04 -6.83 -14.90
N HIS A 66 -12.10 -7.53 -14.28
CA HIS A 66 -10.69 -7.13 -14.25
C HIS A 66 -9.80 -8.29 -14.71
N PRO A 67 -8.59 -8.01 -15.25
CA PRO A 67 -7.70 -9.05 -15.76
C PRO A 67 -7.09 -9.94 -14.67
N GLY A 68 -7.06 -9.49 -13.42
CA GLY A 68 -6.57 -10.24 -12.25
C GLY A 68 -7.52 -10.09 -11.07
N GLY A 69 -7.13 -10.60 -9.90
CA GLY A 69 -7.91 -10.57 -8.67
C GLY A 69 -8.85 -11.77 -8.53
N ASP A 70 -8.46 -12.94 -9.01
CA ASP A 70 -9.22 -14.18 -8.83
C ASP A 70 -9.27 -14.62 -7.36
N ALA A 71 -10.44 -15.09 -6.91
CA ALA A 71 -10.67 -15.56 -5.55
C ALA A 71 -9.66 -16.61 -5.08
N SER A 72 -9.34 -17.60 -5.91
CA SER A 72 -8.37 -18.65 -5.56
C SER A 72 -6.95 -18.11 -5.36
N ALA A 73 -6.54 -17.12 -6.14
CA ALA A 73 -5.23 -16.46 -5.98
C ALA A 73 -5.18 -15.66 -4.68
N ALA A 74 -6.25 -14.91 -4.38
CA ALA A 74 -6.37 -14.18 -3.12
C ALA A 74 -6.37 -15.12 -1.91
N VAL A 75 -7.08 -16.25 -1.97
CA VAL A 75 -7.05 -17.25 -0.89
C VAL A 75 -5.65 -17.86 -0.72
N ALA A 76 -4.93 -18.13 -1.80
CA ALA A 76 -3.54 -18.61 -1.72
C ALA A 76 -2.65 -17.62 -0.97
N ALA A 77 -2.76 -16.32 -1.30
CA ALA A 77 -2.05 -15.25 -0.58
C ALA A 77 -2.47 -15.18 0.90
N LEU A 78 -3.77 -15.19 1.20
CA LEU A 78 -4.29 -15.16 2.57
C LEU A 78 -3.78 -16.34 3.39
N ARG A 79 -3.74 -17.56 2.84
CA ARG A 79 -3.24 -18.73 3.57
C ARG A 79 -1.76 -18.65 3.93
N ARG A 80 -0.94 -18.01 3.11
CA ARG A 80 0.49 -17.83 3.41
C ARG A 80 0.72 -16.71 4.41
N ASN A 81 -0.13 -15.67 4.37
CA ASN A 81 0.12 -14.41 5.04
C ASN A 81 -0.86 -14.10 6.21
N GLY A 82 -1.79 -15.01 6.56
CA GLY A 82 -2.68 -14.82 7.71
C GLY A 82 -3.96 -15.66 7.75
N SER A 83 -4.95 -15.13 8.48
CA SER A 83 -6.24 -15.77 8.70
C SER A 83 -7.43 -15.06 8.06
N GLY A 84 -7.22 -14.11 7.16
CA GLY A 84 -8.31 -13.36 6.53
C GLY A 84 -9.23 -14.18 5.62
N LEU A 85 -10.28 -13.50 5.14
CA LEU A 85 -11.33 -14.02 4.27
C LEU A 85 -11.37 -13.27 2.93
N ALA A 86 -11.74 -13.96 1.86
CA ALA A 86 -11.96 -13.37 0.54
C ALA A 86 -13.46 -13.12 0.32
N PHE A 87 -13.85 -11.85 0.16
CA PHE A 87 -15.18 -11.40 -0.21
C PHE A 87 -15.28 -11.39 -1.74
N VAL A 88 -16.08 -12.29 -2.30
CA VAL A 88 -16.11 -12.56 -3.74
C VAL A 88 -17.30 -11.85 -4.38
N TYR A 89 -17.03 -10.76 -5.10
CA TYR A 89 -18.00 -9.93 -5.81
C TYR A 89 -18.52 -10.69 -7.02
N LEU A 90 -19.62 -11.41 -6.85
CA LEU A 90 -20.08 -12.36 -7.87
C LEU A 90 -20.53 -11.68 -9.17
N GLN A 91 -20.92 -10.40 -9.14
CA GLN A 91 -21.22 -9.65 -10.35
C GLN A 91 -19.98 -9.29 -11.17
N ASP A 92 -18.76 -9.39 -10.64
CA ASP A 92 -17.53 -9.21 -11.43
C ASP A 92 -17.28 -10.34 -12.45
N LEU A 93 -18.21 -11.29 -12.58
CA LEU A 93 -18.28 -12.19 -13.73
C LEU A 93 -18.61 -11.45 -15.05
N PHE A 94 -19.15 -10.24 -14.94
CA PHE A 94 -19.47 -9.32 -16.03
C PHE A 94 -18.24 -8.50 -16.41
N ALA A 95 -18.21 -7.93 -17.62
CA ALA A 95 -17.01 -7.26 -18.14
C ALA A 95 -17.11 -5.74 -18.18
N ALA A 96 -18.31 -5.19 -17.95
CA ALA A 96 -18.60 -3.77 -18.07
C ALA A 96 -18.88 -3.13 -16.70
N TRP A 97 -18.68 -1.82 -16.61
CA TRP A 97 -19.23 -0.99 -15.55
C TRP A 97 -20.13 0.11 -16.13
N PRO A 98 -21.40 0.23 -15.70
CA PRO A 98 -22.17 -0.72 -14.90
C PRO A 98 -22.21 -2.13 -15.52
N TYR A 99 -22.37 -3.17 -14.71
CA TYR A 99 -22.46 -4.56 -15.20
C TYR A 99 -23.62 -4.74 -16.17
N GLU A 100 -23.48 -5.65 -17.13
CA GLU A 100 -24.54 -5.95 -18.08
C GLU A 100 -25.79 -6.49 -17.35
N ASP A 101 -26.89 -5.72 -17.33
CA ASP A 101 -28.19 -6.19 -16.82
C ASP A 101 -28.81 -7.20 -17.80
N VAL A 102 -28.42 -8.46 -17.62
CA VAL A 102 -28.86 -9.61 -18.44
C VAL A 102 -30.13 -10.27 -17.91
N GLY A 103 -30.73 -9.74 -16.84
CA GLY A 103 -31.82 -10.36 -16.11
C GLY A 103 -31.38 -11.49 -15.15
N ILE A 104 -32.19 -11.70 -14.11
CA ILE A 104 -31.83 -12.56 -12.98
C ILE A 104 -31.63 -14.03 -13.34
N ASP A 105 -32.41 -14.57 -14.29
CA ASP A 105 -32.30 -15.97 -14.71
C ASP A 105 -30.95 -16.25 -15.38
N VAL A 106 -30.49 -15.35 -16.25
CA VAL A 106 -29.18 -15.47 -16.91
C VAL A 106 -28.06 -15.29 -15.89
N TYR A 107 -28.23 -14.38 -14.92
CA TYR A 107 -27.27 -14.25 -13.84
C TYR A 107 -27.14 -15.55 -13.04
N HIS A 108 -28.26 -16.18 -12.67
CA HIS A 108 -28.29 -17.46 -11.97
C HIS A 108 -27.63 -18.61 -12.75
N GLU A 109 -27.84 -18.67 -14.07
CA GLU A 109 -27.14 -19.63 -14.93
C GLU A 109 -25.61 -19.45 -14.87
N ARG A 110 -25.13 -18.21 -14.82
CA ARG A 110 -23.69 -17.92 -14.68
C ARG A 110 -23.17 -18.25 -13.29
N LEU A 111 -23.94 -17.96 -12.23
CA LEU A 111 -23.60 -18.36 -10.87
C LEU A 111 -23.46 -19.88 -10.73
N PHE A 112 -24.36 -20.64 -11.36
CA PHE A 112 -24.29 -22.10 -11.42
C PHE A 112 -22.99 -22.59 -12.06
N ALA A 113 -22.48 -21.89 -13.06
CA ALA A 113 -21.24 -22.24 -13.74
C ALA A 113 -19.98 -21.87 -12.96
N VAL A 114 -19.97 -20.72 -12.27
CA VAL A 114 -18.74 -20.14 -11.68
C VAL A 114 -18.54 -20.50 -10.20
N VAL A 115 -19.62 -20.67 -9.42
CA VAL A 115 -19.50 -20.89 -7.97
C VAL A 115 -18.95 -22.28 -7.63
N PRO A 116 -19.50 -23.40 -8.14
CA PRO A 116 -19.03 -24.73 -7.75
C PRO A 116 -17.53 -25.00 -8.01
N PRO A 117 -16.93 -24.57 -9.15
CA PRO A 117 -15.49 -24.70 -9.37
C PRO A 117 -14.61 -24.04 -8.31
N MET A 118 -15.07 -22.95 -7.68
CA MET A 118 -14.32 -22.26 -6.62
C MET A 118 -14.33 -23.01 -5.28
N LEU A 119 -15.23 -23.99 -5.08
CA LEU A 119 -15.39 -24.72 -3.82
C LEU A 119 -14.35 -25.85 -3.67
N THR A 120 -13.08 -25.49 -3.80
CA THR A 120 -11.95 -26.40 -3.67
C THR A 120 -11.51 -26.56 -2.21
N GLU A 121 -10.74 -27.62 -1.91
CA GLU A 121 -10.11 -27.77 -0.59
C GLU A 121 -9.19 -26.60 -0.25
N ALA A 122 -8.48 -26.05 -1.25
CA ALA A 122 -7.64 -24.87 -1.07
C ALA A 122 -8.48 -23.65 -0.60
N ASN A 123 -9.71 -23.52 -1.09
CA ASN A 123 -10.59 -22.40 -0.74
C ASN A 123 -11.48 -22.63 0.48
N ALA A 124 -11.49 -23.85 1.04
CA ALA A 124 -12.37 -24.21 2.13
C ALA A 124 -12.22 -23.30 3.36
N GLY A 125 -13.34 -22.72 3.80
CA GLY A 125 -13.41 -21.83 4.97
C GLY A 125 -12.78 -20.45 4.77
N ARG A 126 -12.51 -20.03 3.52
CA ARG A 126 -11.88 -18.75 3.20
C ARG A 126 -12.73 -17.81 2.36
N LEU A 127 -13.85 -18.28 1.80
CA LEU A 127 -14.70 -17.50 0.91
C LEU A 127 -15.92 -16.93 1.66
N VAL A 128 -16.29 -15.70 1.31
CA VAL A 128 -17.59 -15.07 1.57
C VAL A 128 -18.12 -14.61 0.22
N LEU A 129 -19.34 -14.99 -0.17
CA LEU A 129 -19.89 -14.61 -1.48
C LEU A 129 -20.72 -13.33 -1.35
N VAL A 130 -20.45 -12.35 -2.21
CA VAL A 130 -21.17 -11.07 -2.30
C VAL A 130 -22.08 -11.16 -3.54
N PRO A 131 -23.40 -11.40 -3.40
CA PRO A 131 -24.27 -11.71 -4.54
C PRO A 131 -24.56 -10.53 -5.46
N PHE A 132 -24.55 -9.31 -4.93
CA PHE A 132 -24.77 -8.09 -5.70
C PHE A 132 -23.80 -7.04 -5.22
N ASN A 133 -23.36 -6.17 -6.11
CA ASN A 133 -22.52 -5.02 -5.82
C ASN A 133 -23.25 -3.74 -6.26
N GLU A 134 -23.29 -2.75 -5.40
CA GLU A 134 -23.93 -1.44 -5.59
C GLU A 134 -25.34 -1.47 -6.22
N PRO A 135 -26.28 -2.31 -5.72
CA PRO A 135 -27.60 -2.42 -6.34
C PRO A 135 -28.37 -1.08 -6.36
N ASP A 136 -28.01 -0.15 -5.48
CA ASP A 136 -28.53 1.21 -5.40
C ASP A 136 -28.11 2.13 -6.55
N CYS A 137 -26.96 1.89 -7.17
CA CYS A 137 -26.41 2.70 -8.27
C CYS A 137 -26.50 2.02 -9.64
N ILE A 138 -26.62 0.69 -9.70
CA ILE A 138 -26.60 -0.06 -10.96
C ILE A 138 -27.93 -0.75 -11.31
N TRP A 139 -28.00 -2.10 -11.37
CA TRP A 139 -29.14 -2.86 -11.92
C TRP A 139 -30.53 -2.45 -11.42
N TYR A 140 -30.63 -1.98 -10.18
CA TYR A 140 -31.91 -1.74 -9.51
C TYR A 140 -32.18 -0.26 -9.23
N ALA A 141 -31.18 0.62 -9.30
CA ALA A 141 -31.31 2.04 -9.01
C ALA A 141 -32.03 2.33 -7.67
N LEU A 142 -31.73 1.55 -6.63
CA LEU A 142 -32.40 1.68 -5.31
C LEU A 142 -32.25 3.10 -4.74
N GLY A 143 -31.17 3.83 -5.09
CA GLY A 143 -30.95 5.21 -4.66
C GLY A 143 -32.06 6.19 -5.05
N GLU A 144 -32.94 5.83 -6.00
CA GLU A 144 -34.13 6.62 -6.37
C GLU A 144 -35.29 6.49 -5.37
N ASN A 145 -35.20 5.57 -4.41
CA ASN A 145 -36.23 5.29 -3.39
C ASN A 145 -37.59 4.89 -3.96
N ASP A 146 -37.63 4.23 -5.13
CA ASP A 146 -38.84 3.67 -5.71
C ASP A 146 -39.21 2.34 -5.03
N PRO A 147 -40.39 2.21 -4.40
CA PRO A 147 -40.85 0.94 -3.84
C PRO A 147 -40.88 -0.22 -4.83
N ALA A 148 -41.12 0.03 -6.12
CA ALA A 148 -41.12 -1.02 -7.13
C ALA A 148 -39.71 -1.56 -7.40
N ALA A 149 -38.70 -0.69 -7.38
CA ALA A 149 -37.30 -1.09 -7.47
C ALA A 149 -36.87 -1.92 -6.24
N PHE A 150 -37.32 -1.50 -5.04
CA PHE A 150 -37.10 -2.26 -3.82
C PHE A 150 -37.71 -3.66 -3.92
N ASP A 151 -38.97 -3.78 -4.34
CA ASP A 151 -39.63 -5.08 -4.48
C ASP A 151 -38.95 -5.98 -5.53
N ARG A 152 -38.45 -5.41 -6.65
CA ARG A 152 -37.67 -6.15 -7.65
C ARG A 152 -36.38 -6.71 -7.05
N PHE A 153 -35.55 -5.86 -6.44
CA PHE A 153 -34.29 -6.31 -5.84
C PHE A 153 -34.52 -7.33 -4.73
N LEU A 154 -35.51 -7.11 -3.85
CA LEU A 154 -35.80 -8.04 -2.77
C LEU A 154 -36.26 -9.41 -3.28
N ALA A 155 -36.98 -9.48 -4.40
CA ALA A 155 -37.35 -10.74 -5.03
C ALA A 155 -36.12 -11.48 -5.58
N ASP A 156 -35.23 -10.76 -6.27
CA ASP A 156 -34.00 -11.30 -6.85
C ASP A 156 -32.98 -11.70 -5.78
N TRP A 157 -32.89 -10.94 -4.68
CA TRP A 157 -32.07 -11.30 -3.51
C TRP A 157 -32.50 -12.65 -2.94
N ILE A 158 -33.81 -12.85 -2.73
CA ILE A 158 -34.33 -14.09 -2.14
C ILE A 158 -33.97 -15.30 -3.00
N THR A 159 -34.21 -15.22 -4.31
CA THR A 159 -33.96 -16.35 -5.22
C THR A 159 -32.46 -16.61 -5.36
N THR A 160 -31.64 -15.57 -5.40
CA THR A 160 -30.17 -15.68 -5.46
C THR A 160 -29.58 -16.30 -4.19
N VAL A 161 -30.01 -15.87 -3.00
CA VAL A 161 -29.57 -16.46 -1.73
C VAL A 161 -29.95 -17.93 -1.63
N GLN A 162 -31.17 -18.29 -2.04
CA GLN A 162 -31.61 -19.69 -2.06
C GLN A 162 -30.77 -20.55 -3.01
N LEU A 163 -30.47 -20.03 -4.20
CA LEU A 163 -29.58 -20.68 -5.17
C LEU A 163 -28.16 -20.87 -4.57
N LEU A 164 -27.55 -19.81 -4.06
CA LEU A 164 -26.19 -19.87 -3.53
C LEU A 164 -26.07 -20.82 -2.34
N ARG A 165 -27.06 -20.85 -1.43
CA ARG A 165 -27.07 -21.82 -0.33
C ARG A 165 -27.21 -23.27 -0.80
N ALA A 166 -27.81 -23.50 -1.96
CA ALA A 166 -27.86 -24.83 -2.58
C ALA A 166 -26.55 -25.20 -3.29
N LEU A 167 -25.92 -24.24 -3.98
CA LEU A 167 -24.66 -24.44 -4.71
C LEU A 167 -23.43 -24.54 -3.80
N ALA A 168 -23.39 -23.73 -2.74
CA ALA A 168 -22.28 -23.59 -1.82
C ALA A 168 -22.73 -23.72 -0.35
N PRO A 169 -23.21 -24.91 0.09
CA PRO A 169 -23.69 -25.09 1.45
C PRO A 169 -22.62 -24.74 2.49
N GLY A 170 -22.95 -23.84 3.42
CA GLY A 170 -22.06 -23.43 4.51
C GLY A 170 -21.03 -22.36 4.15
N VAL A 171 -21.01 -21.85 2.91
CA VAL A 171 -20.24 -20.66 2.55
C VAL A 171 -21.04 -19.41 2.94
N PRO A 172 -20.50 -18.50 3.78
CA PRO A 172 -21.18 -17.27 4.18
C PRO A 172 -21.49 -16.35 3.00
N LEU A 173 -22.59 -15.61 3.11
CA LEU A 173 -22.97 -14.53 2.19
C LEU A 173 -22.82 -13.16 2.84
N ALA A 174 -22.49 -12.14 2.03
CA ALA A 174 -22.47 -10.73 2.43
C ALA A 174 -23.44 -9.90 1.58
N GLY A 175 -24.09 -8.88 2.15
CA GLY A 175 -24.90 -7.94 1.38
C GLY A 175 -25.75 -6.98 2.23
N PRO A 176 -26.57 -6.12 1.60
CA PRO A 176 -26.89 -6.07 0.17
C PRO A 176 -25.84 -5.34 -0.69
N ASN A 177 -24.78 -4.81 -0.08
CA ASN A 177 -23.62 -4.21 -0.71
C ASN A 177 -23.89 -2.88 -1.46
N GLU A 178 -24.59 -1.97 -0.80
CA GLU A 178 -24.93 -0.66 -1.38
C GLU A 178 -23.71 0.26 -1.47
N SER A 179 -23.64 1.09 -2.51
CA SER A 179 -22.55 2.07 -2.76
C SER A 179 -22.38 3.14 -1.67
N ARG A 180 -23.36 3.21 -0.76
CA ARG A 180 -23.40 4.06 0.42
C ARG A 180 -24.36 3.49 1.45
N TYR A 181 -24.23 3.90 2.71
CA TYR A 181 -25.27 3.62 3.71
C TYR A 181 -26.62 4.21 3.28
N HIS A 182 -27.65 3.37 3.17
CA HIS A 182 -28.97 3.78 2.65
C HIS A 182 -30.09 3.63 3.71
N PRO A 183 -30.42 4.70 4.46
CA PRO A 183 -31.36 4.62 5.59
C PRO A 183 -32.81 4.34 5.16
N GLU A 184 -33.20 4.67 3.93
CA GLU A 184 -34.54 4.38 3.41
C GLU A 184 -34.72 2.92 2.99
N PHE A 185 -33.74 2.31 2.33
CA PHE A 185 -33.86 0.94 1.81
C PHE A 185 -33.57 -0.12 2.88
N LEU A 186 -32.55 0.08 3.71
CA LEU A 186 -32.06 -0.93 4.65
C LEU A 186 -33.14 -1.50 5.61
N PRO A 187 -34.11 -0.72 6.12
CA PRO A 187 -35.22 -1.25 6.91
C PRO A 187 -36.12 -2.22 6.14
N HIS A 188 -36.30 -2.01 4.82
CA HIS A 188 -37.07 -2.91 3.95
C HIS A 188 -36.31 -4.21 3.71
N PHE A 189 -35.02 -4.10 3.42
CA PHE A 189 -34.11 -5.23 3.23
C PHE A 189 -34.09 -6.14 4.45
N LEU A 190 -33.70 -5.62 5.61
CA LEU A 190 -33.53 -6.42 6.83
C LEU A 190 -34.83 -7.12 7.24
N ARG A 191 -35.97 -6.43 7.13
CA ARG A 191 -37.28 -7.02 7.42
C ARG A 191 -37.61 -8.16 6.47
N ARG A 192 -37.47 -7.95 5.16
CA ARG A 192 -37.78 -8.98 4.17
C ARG A 192 -36.83 -10.16 4.24
N ALA A 193 -35.54 -9.90 4.42
CA ALA A 193 -34.52 -10.94 4.54
C ALA A 193 -34.76 -11.80 5.79
N ARG A 194 -35.11 -11.19 6.95
CA ARG A 194 -35.52 -11.93 8.15
C ARG A 194 -36.75 -12.79 7.90
N ASP A 195 -37.81 -12.20 7.35
CA ASP A 195 -39.11 -12.86 7.18
C ASP A 195 -39.08 -14.02 6.16
N THR A 196 -38.10 -14.01 5.26
CA THR A 196 -37.91 -15.04 4.23
C THR A 196 -36.70 -15.95 4.52
N ALA A 197 -36.08 -15.82 5.69
CA ALA A 197 -34.87 -16.55 6.09
C ALA A 197 -33.70 -16.41 5.10
N THR A 198 -33.53 -15.22 4.51
CA THR A 198 -32.47 -14.87 3.56
C THR A 198 -31.56 -13.75 4.07
N LEU A 199 -31.48 -13.53 5.39
CA LEU A 199 -30.44 -12.69 5.99
C LEU A 199 -29.05 -13.22 5.57
N PRO A 200 -28.12 -12.31 5.18
CA PRO A 200 -26.74 -12.70 4.96
C PRO A 200 -26.05 -12.99 6.30
N GLU A 201 -24.94 -13.72 6.25
CA GLU A 201 -24.11 -13.96 7.43
C GLU A 201 -23.19 -12.77 7.74
N TRP A 202 -22.96 -11.90 6.75
CA TRP A 202 -22.25 -10.63 6.88
C TRP A 202 -23.11 -9.49 6.34
N MET A 203 -23.16 -8.39 7.08
CA MET A 203 -23.71 -7.15 6.56
C MET A 203 -22.63 -6.42 5.76
N ALA A 204 -22.98 -5.87 4.59
CA ALA A 204 -22.05 -5.13 3.74
C ALA A 204 -22.68 -3.90 3.08
N TRP A 205 -21.92 -2.81 3.03
CA TRP A 205 -22.17 -1.55 2.33
C TRP A 205 -20.87 -0.76 2.20
N HIS A 206 -20.83 0.25 1.33
CA HIS A 206 -19.64 1.04 1.08
C HIS A 206 -19.65 2.41 1.80
N GLU A 207 -18.47 2.94 2.11
CA GLU A 207 -18.24 4.28 2.66
C GLU A 207 -17.25 5.06 1.77
N LEU A 208 -17.69 5.40 0.55
CA LEU A 208 -16.83 5.95 -0.53
C LEU A 208 -16.84 7.48 -0.63
N ALA A 209 -17.89 8.13 -0.13
CA ALA A 209 -18.05 9.57 -0.26
C ALA A 209 -16.96 10.32 0.54
N PRO A 210 -16.57 11.54 0.14
CA PRO A 210 -15.49 12.29 0.83
C PRO A 210 -15.78 12.63 2.28
N ASP A 211 -17.07 12.72 2.63
CA ASP A 211 -17.63 13.00 3.94
C ASP A 211 -18.15 11.72 4.63
N ALA A 212 -17.96 10.54 4.02
CA ALA A 212 -18.40 9.26 4.57
C ALA A 212 -17.75 8.96 5.92
N LEU A 213 -16.48 9.35 6.09
CA LEU A 213 -15.75 9.20 7.36
C LEU A 213 -16.50 9.87 8.53
N ALA A 214 -16.99 11.10 8.34
CA ALA A 214 -17.77 11.81 9.34
C ALA A 214 -19.13 11.14 9.63
N GLY A 215 -19.73 10.49 8.62
CA GLY A 215 -21.02 9.79 8.71
C GLY A 215 -20.94 8.39 9.34
N HIS A 216 -19.84 7.66 9.16
CA HIS A 216 -19.71 6.23 9.46
C HIS A 216 -20.20 5.82 10.85
N ARG A 217 -19.76 6.50 11.91
CA ARG A 217 -20.19 6.17 13.29
C ARG A 217 -21.71 6.33 13.47
N GLY A 218 -22.30 7.30 12.77
CA GLY A 218 -23.73 7.51 12.71
C GLY A 218 -24.44 6.37 11.98
N HIS A 219 -23.94 5.99 10.80
CA HIS A 219 -24.45 4.89 9.98
C HIS A 219 -24.44 3.56 10.77
N HIS A 220 -23.31 3.20 11.38
CA HIS A 220 -23.20 1.99 12.19
C HIS A 220 -24.18 1.99 13.38
N ARG A 221 -24.32 3.11 14.09
CA ARG A 221 -25.26 3.22 15.22
C ARG A 221 -26.71 3.04 14.77
N ASP A 222 -27.09 3.61 13.64
CA ASP A 222 -28.42 3.46 13.05
C ASP A 222 -28.68 2.01 12.64
N TYR A 223 -27.74 1.37 11.96
CA TYR A 223 -27.79 -0.06 11.62
C TYR A 223 -28.00 -0.95 12.87
N ARG A 224 -27.19 -0.75 13.92
CA ARG A 224 -27.34 -1.48 15.19
C ARG A 224 -28.68 -1.19 15.88
N ALA A 225 -29.34 -0.06 15.60
CA ALA A 225 -30.69 0.20 16.07
C ALA A 225 -31.74 -0.57 15.25
N LEU A 226 -31.55 -0.67 13.93
CA LEU A 226 -32.40 -1.47 13.04
C LEU A 226 -32.40 -2.95 13.43
N GLU A 227 -31.22 -3.56 13.65
CA GLU A 227 -31.10 -4.95 14.11
C GLU A 227 -31.94 -5.20 15.37
N ARG A 228 -31.74 -4.38 16.41
CA ARG A 228 -32.49 -4.47 17.68
C ARG A 228 -33.99 -4.30 17.47
N SER A 229 -34.41 -3.36 16.63
CA SER A 229 -35.83 -3.09 16.37
C SER A 229 -36.53 -4.24 15.64
N LEU A 230 -35.78 -4.99 14.82
CA LEU A 230 -36.28 -6.12 14.03
C LEU A 230 -36.06 -7.47 14.71
N GLY A 231 -35.41 -7.50 15.88
CA GLY A 231 -35.08 -8.73 16.60
C GLY A 231 -34.06 -9.60 15.85
N ILE A 232 -33.11 -8.97 15.17
CA ILE A 232 -31.99 -9.62 14.48
C ILE A 232 -30.81 -9.59 15.44
N ASP A 233 -30.16 -10.75 15.65
CA ASP A 233 -28.92 -10.81 16.42
C ASP A 233 -27.81 -10.06 15.67
N PRO A 234 -26.91 -9.34 16.36
CA PRO A 234 -25.87 -8.54 15.71
C PRO A 234 -25.06 -9.34 14.69
N LEU A 235 -25.12 -8.94 13.42
CA LEU A 235 -24.31 -9.50 12.34
C LEU A 235 -22.91 -8.85 12.36
N PRO A 236 -21.86 -9.58 11.96
CA PRO A 236 -20.59 -8.96 11.63
C PRO A 236 -20.77 -8.05 10.40
N VAL A 237 -20.00 -6.96 10.36
CA VAL A 237 -20.07 -5.95 9.30
C VAL A 237 -18.72 -5.93 8.58
N ASN A 238 -18.76 -5.93 7.25
CA ASN A 238 -17.65 -5.52 6.42
C ASN A 238 -18.06 -4.26 5.63
N ILE A 239 -17.30 -3.18 5.75
CA ILE A 239 -17.34 -2.04 4.83
C ILE A 239 -16.39 -2.40 3.68
N ASP A 240 -16.84 -3.26 2.79
CA ASP A 240 -16.04 -3.92 1.76
C ASP A 240 -15.60 -2.99 0.61
N GLU A 241 -15.99 -1.71 0.68
CA GLU A 241 -15.25 -0.60 0.08
C GLU A 241 -15.31 0.66 0.96
N TYR A 242 -14.16 1.21 1.34
CA TYR A 242 -14.08 2.52 1.99
C TYR A 242 -13.03 3.44 1.36
N GLY A 243 -13.28 4.75 1.46
CA GLY A 243 -12.33 5.80 1.12
C GLY A 243 -12.23 6.12 -0.38
N GLY A 244 -12.05 7.42 -0.68
CA GLY A 244 -11.80 7.90 -2.04
C GLY A 244 -10.30 8.02 -2.37
N ASN A 245 -10.00 8.38 -3.62
CA ASN A 245 -8.62 8.59 -4.10
C ASN A 245 -7.80 9.49 -3.16
N ARG A 246 -8.41 10.54 -2.58
CA ARG A 246 -7.79 11.46 -1.62
C ARG A 246 -7.20 10.77 -0.38
N ASP A 247 -7.75 9.64 0.06
CA ASP A 247 -7.47 9.08 1.39
C ASP A 247 -6.53 7.88 1.36
N LEU A 248 -6.67 6.98 0.37
CA LEU A 248 -6.16 5.61 0.47
C LEU A 248 -4.64 5.45 0.53
N SER A 249 -3.87 6.39 -0.01
CA SER A 249 -2.40 6.36 0.12
C SER A 249 -1.87 7.21 1.28
N VAL A 250 -2.72 7.95 1.99
CA VAL A 250 -2.34 9.03 2.90
C VAL A 250 -2.40 8.57 4.38
N PRO A 251 -1.26 8.33 5.06
CA PRO A 251 -1.25 7.87 6.45
C PRO A 251 -2.12 8.72 7.41
N GLY A 252 -2.07 10.05 7.27
CA GLY A 252 -2.85 10.97 8.09
C GLY A 252 -4.37 10.88 7.88
N ARG A 253 -4.83 10.31 6.76
CA ARG A 253 -6.25 10.00 6.50
C ARG A 253 -6.61 8.60 6.96
N LEU A 254 -5.76 7.62 6.65
CA LEU A 254 -5.96 6.23 7.03
C LEU A 254 -6.10 6.02 8.54
N VAL A 255 -5.39 6.82 9.37
CA VAL A 255 -5.55 6.77 10.84
C VAL A 255 -6.96 7.15 11.31
N GLN A 256 -7.64 8.03 10.57
CA GLN A 256 -9.00 8.47 10.91
C GLN A 256 -10.00 7.34 10.63
N TRP A 257 -9.86 6.69 9.48
CA TRP A 257 -10.62 5.50 9.11
C TRP A 257 -10.37 4.34 10.09
N ALA A 258 -9.11 4.03 10.39
CA ALA A 258 -8.77 2.98 11.35
C ALA A 258 -9.35 3.23 12.75
N ALA A 259 -9.30 4.47 13.23
CA ALA A 259 -9.90 4.83 14.52
C ALA A 259 -11.43 4.64 14.51
N ALA A 260 -12.10 5.04 13.43
CA ALA A 260 -13.55 4.88 13.29
C ALA A 260 -13.96 3.39 13.22
N PHE A 261 -13.25 2.58 12.44
CA PHE A 261 -13.55 1.16 12.29
C PHE A 261 -13.28 0.35 13.56
N GLU A 262 -12.18 0.60 14.27
CA GLU A 262 -11.92 -0.03 15.58
C GLU A 262 -12.99 0.32 16.62
N GLU A 263 -13.45 1.57 16.66
CA GLU A 263 -14.50 1.98 17.59
C GLU A 263 -15.85 1.30 17.28
N THR A 264 -16.14 1.10 16.00
CA THR A 264 -17.37 0.42 15.56
C THR A 264 -17.28 -1.11 15.53
N GLY A 265 -16.06 -1.67 15.61
CA GLY A 265 -15.82 -3.11 15.55
C GLY A 265 -16.18 -3.74 14.21
N VAL A 266 -15.86 -3.06 13.10
CA VAL A 266 -16.14 -3.52 11.74
C VAL A 266 -14.87 -3.88 10.99
N HIS A 267 -14.98 -4.83 10.06
CA HIS A 267 -13.96 -5.02 9.02
C HIS A 267 -14.22 -4.03 7.89
N ALA A 268 -13.18 -3.68 7.14
CA ALA A 268 -13.30 -2.76 6.03
C ALA A 268 -12.19 -3.00 5.01
N ASP A 269 -12.53 -2.87 3.73
CA ASP A 269 -11.62 -3.03 2.61
C ASP A 269 -11.39 -1.68 1.93
N MET A 270 -10.13 -1.23 1.83
CA MET A 270 -9.79 -0.02 1.08
C MET A 270 -10.28 -0.17 -0.37
N ALA A 271 -11.00 0.83 -0.87
CA ALA A 271 -11.60 0.79 -2.19
C ALA A 271 -10.55 0.68 -3.32
N TYR A 272 -11.02 0.20 -4.48
CA TYR A 272 -10.19 0.03 -5.67
C TYR A 272 -10.48 1.12 -6.69
N TRP A 273 -9.67 2.17 -6.71
CA TRP A 273 -9.76 3.27 -7.68
C TRP A 273 -8.62 3.32 -8.70
N THR A 274 -7.59 2.48 -8.53
CA THR A 274 -6.31 2.61 -9.24
C THR A 274 -5.95 1.36 -10.03
N ALA A 275 -4.83 0.71 -9.72
CA ALA A 275 -4.39 -0.54 -10.34
C ALA A 275 -4.35 -1.67 -9.30
N ALA A 276 -4.89 -2.84 -9.70
CA ALA A 276 -4.93 -4.02 -8.86
C ALA A 276 -3.51 -4.47 -8.45
N GLY A 277 -3.39 -5.07 -7.27
CA GLY A 277 -2.11 -5.56 -6.75
C GLY A 277 -1.18 -4.45 -6.24
N SER A 278 -1.70 -3.23 -6.04
CA SER A 278 -1.02 -2.11 -5.38
C SER A 278 -1.39 -1.93 -3.92
N TYR A 279 -2.30 -2.76 -3.39
CA TYR A 279 -2.88 -2.60 -2.06
C TYR A 279 -3.41 -1.17 -1.84
N SER A 280 -4.22 -0.69 -2.79
CA SER A 280 -4.81 0.66 -2.83
C SER A 280 -3.79 1.81 -2.66
N GLY A 281 -2.59 1.66 -3.23
CA GLY A 281 -1.52 2.66 -3.17
C GLY A 281 -0.53 2.49 -2.01
N ALA A 282 -0.62 1.40 -1.24
CA ALA A 282 0.36 1.08 -0.20
C ALA A 282 1.59 0.33 -0.73
N ALA A 283 1.46 -0.44 -1.82
CA ALA A 283 2.52 -1.21 -2.47
C ALA A 283 2.82 -0.72 -3.90
N PRO A 284 3.66 0.34 -4.04
CA PRO A 284 4.10 0.87 -5.33
C PRO A 284 4.65 -0.16 -6.31
N GLN A 285 5.42 -1.13 -5.81
CA GLN A 285 5.99 -2.24 -6.58
C GLN A 285 5.85 -3.53 -5.76
N PRO A 286 6.02 -4.74 -6.34
CA PRO A 286 5.76 -6.00 -5.65
C PRO A 286 6.41 -6.12 -4.26
N ASN A 287 7.63 -5.62 -4.09
CA ASN A 287 8.44 -5.72 -2.88
C ASN A 287 8.79 -4.36 -2.23
N VAL A 288 8.24 -3.25 -2.75
CA VAL A 288 8.60 -1.89 -2.34
C VAL A 288 7.42 -1.23 -1.62
N PRO A 289 7.59 -0.80 -0.36
CA PRO A 289 6.51 -0.18 0.42
C PRO A 289 6.41 1.34 0.16
N GLY A 290 5.19 1.87 0.25
CA GLY A 290 4.92 3.30 0.40
C GLY A 290 4.62 3.69 1.86
N GLY A 291 4.34 4.98 2.11
CA GLY A 291 4.00 5.50 3.44
C GLY A 291 2.75 4.84 4.04
N ALA A 292 1.72 4.59 3.22
CA ALA A 292 0.52 3.86 3.64
C ALA A 292 0.83 2.43 4.12
N TRP A 293 1.79 1.73 3.50
CA TRP A 293 2.18 0.39 3.97
C TRP A 293 2.84 0.44 5.35
N TRP A 294 3.69 1.44 5.62
CA TRP A 294 4.27 1.61 6.95
C TRP A 294 3.22 1.97 8.01
N PHE A 295 2.19 2.72 7.63
CA PHE A 295 1.03 2.96 8.48
C PHE A 295 0.31 1.64 8.80
N LEU A 296 -0.06 0.85 7.78
CA LEU A 296 -0.74 -0.43 7.97
C LEU A 296 0.11 -1.39 8.80
N LYS A 297 1.42 -1.47 8.53
CA LYS A 297 2.36 -2.30 9.29
C LYS A 297 2.47 -1.87 10.76
N ALA A 298 2.40 -0.57 11.05
CA ALA A 298 2.36 -0.07 12.43
C ALA A 298 1.02 -0.41 13.12
N TYR A 299 -0.09 -0.21 12.42
CA TYR A 299 -1.44 -0.53 12.88
C TYR A 299 -1.62 -2.02 13.19
N SER A 300 -1.22 -2.90 12.28
CA SER A 300 -1.25 -4.37 12.49
C SER A 300 -0.28 -4.82 13.58
N GLY A 301 0.77 -4.04 13.87
CA GLY A 301 1.69 -4.26 14.99
C GLY A 301 1.12 -3.87 16.37
N MET A 302 -0.03 -3.19 16.42
CA MET A 302 -0.71 -2.87 17.67
C MET A 302 -1.42 -4.13 18.20
N THR A 303 -1.12 -4.53 19.43
CA THR A 303 -1.65 -5.77 20.04
C THR A 303 -2.35 -5.50 21.37
N GLY A 304 -3.04 -6.51 21.90
CA GLY A 304 -3.74 -6.43 23.19
C GLY A 304 -5.12 -5.84 23.07
N ALA A 305 -5.48 -4.96 24.02
CA ALA A 305 -6.77 -4.30 24.04
C ALA A 305 -6.65 -2.86 23.51
N THR A 306 -7.61 -2.42 22.71
CA THR A 306 -7.83 -0.99 22.47
C THR A 306 -8.17 -0.29 23.78
N VAL A 307 -7.83 0.99 23.87
CA VAL A 307 -8.19 1.85 25.00
C VAL A 307 -8.92 3.08 24.51
N ARG A 308 -9.65 3.75 25.41
CA ARG A 308 -10.42 4.94 25.06
C ARG A 308 -9.50 6.08 24.63
N VAL A 309 -9.77 6.62 23.44
CA VAL A 309 -9.14 7.83 22.90
C VAL A 309 -10.18 8.95 22.80
N HIS A 310 -9.78 10.15 23.19
CA HIS A 310 -10.60 11.36 23.18
C HIS A 310 -10.04 12.32 22.14
N ALA A 311 -10.50 12.17 20.89
CA ALA A 311 -10.21 13.09 19.81
C ALA A 311 -10.98 14.41 20.00
N PRO A 312 -10.42 15.58 19.61
CA PRO A 312 -11.11 16.87 19.72
C PRO A 312 -12.41 16.96 18.89
N ALA A 313 -12.45 16.30 17.74
CA ALA A 313 -13.56 16.34 16.80
C ALA A 313 -13.74 14.95 16.14
N PRO A 314 -14.24 13.93 16.85
CA PRO A 314 -14.27 12.53 16.39
C PRO A 314 -15.04 12.33 15.07
N ASP A 315 -16.06 13.14 14.82
CA ASP A 315 -16.91 13.09 13.62
C ASP A 315 -16.59 14.24 12.63
N GLY A 316 -15.41 14.87 12.75
CA GLY A 316 -14.97 15.91 11.84
C GLY A 316 -14.14 15.34 10.69
N ASP A 317 -14.42 15.79 9.48
CA ASP A 317 -13.50 15.56 8.34
C ASP A 317 -12.17 16.24 8.63
N ASP A 318 -11.09 15.59 8.22
CA ASP A 318 -9.75 16.15 8.26
C ASP A 318 -9.33 16.61 9.67
N ALA A 319 -9.85 15.91 10.68
CA ALA A 319 -9.60 16.20 12.08
C ALA A 319 -8.51 15.30 12.66
N LEU A 320 -7.90 15.75 13.76
CA LEU A 320 -7.00 14.93 14.55
C LEU A 320 -7.76 13.74 15.13
N GLN A 321 -7.44 12.54 14.67
CA GLN A 321 -7.95 11.27 15.18
C GLN A 321 -6.82 10.38 15.67
N GLY A 322 -7.19 9.29 16.35
CA GLY A 322 -6.28 8.21 16.61
C GLY A 322 -6.88 7.06 17.40
N LEU A 323 -6.04 6.07 17.61
CA LEU A 323 -6.33 4.86 18.35
C LEU A 323 -5.11 4.49 19.20
N ALA A 324 -5.34 3.68 20.23
CA ALA A 324 -4.27 3.24 21.12
C ALA A 324 -4.57 1.83 21.64
N THR A 325 -3.52 1.07 21.92
CA THR A 325 -3.62 -0.26 22.53
C THR A 325 -2.68 -0.45 23.71
N LEU A 326 -3.02 -1.41 24.56
CA LEU A 326 -2.22 -1.87 25.69
C LEU A 326 -2.15 -3.40 25.69
N ASP A 327 -0.94 -3.95 25.60
CA ASP A 327 -0.60 -5.36 25.81
C ASP A 327 0.44 -5.49 26.93
N GLY A 328 -0.02 -5.68 28.17
CA GLY A 328 0.85 -5.74 29.34
C GLY A 328 1.60 -4.43 29.58
N THR A 329 2.90 -4.41 29.25
CA THR A 329 3.76 -3.21 29.32
C THR A 329 4.18 -2.69 27.95
N ASP A 330 3.45 -3.06 26.90
CA ASP A 330 3.58 -2.49 25.57
C ASP A 330 2.35 -1.62 25.30
N ALA A 331 2.56 -0.30 25.26
CA ALA A 331 1.50 0.66 24.96
C ALA A 331 1.84 1.40 23.67
N GLN A 332 0.90 1.38 22.73
CA GLN A 332 1.07 1.99 21.42
C GLN A 332 -0.05 2.99 21.15
N ILE A 333 0.28 4.09 20.48
CA ILE A 333 -0.67 5.14 20.07
C ILE A 333 -0.40 5.46 18.60
N LEU A 334 -1.44 5.59 17.79
CA LEU A 334 -1.37 6.01 16.40
C LEU A 334 -2.33 7.17 16.18
N VAL A 335 -1.83 8.33 15.76
CA VAL A 335 -2.59 9.58 15.60
C VAL A 335 -2.20 10.33 14.32
N GLY A 336 -3.09 11.18 13.79
CA GLY A 336 -2.81 12.02 12.64
C GLY A 336 -4.04 12.74 12.09
N GLY A 337 -3.88 13.39 10.93
CA GLY A 337 -4.98 14.05 10.22
C GLY A 337 -5.05 15.57 10.35
N THR A 338 -4.13 16.21 11.09
CA THR A 338 -4.12 17.67 11.29
C THR A 338 -2.78 18.31 10.95
N GLY A 339 -2.83 19.57 10.50
CA GLY A 339 -1.65 20.43 10.30
C GLY A 339 -1.39 21.41 11.46
N ALA A 340 -2.22 21.39 12.51
CA ALA A 340 -2.05 22.25 13.68
C ALA A 340 -1.28 21.52 14.79
N ASP A 341 -0.44 22.25 15.52
CA ASP A 341 0.27 21.72 16.70
C ASP A 341 -0.71 21.06 17.69
N PHE A 342 -0.31 19.90 18.21
CA PHE A 342 -1.11 19.16 19.18
C PHE A 342 -0.27 18.47 20.25
N THR A 343 -0.92 18.04 21.33
CA THR A 343 -0.31 17.23 22.39
C THR A 343 -1.08 15.94 22.58
N ILE A 344 -0.35 14.83 22.58
CA ILE A 344 -0.88 13.52 22.99
C ILE A 344 -0.76 13.44 24.52
N ALA A 345 -1.90 13.29 25.21
CA ALA A 345 -1.96 13.14 26.65
C ALA A 345 -2.21 11.67 27.00
N ALA A 346 -1.13 10.91 27.15
CA ALA A 346 -1.13 9.49 27.48
C ALA A 346 -1.21 9.31 28.99
N ALA A 347 -2.35 8.83 29.50
CA ALA A 347 -2.63 8.75 30.93
C ALA A 347 -3.17 7.38 31.34
N GLY A 348 -3.15 7.10 32.64
CA GLY A 348 -3.76 5.89 33.19
C GLY A 348 -2.91 4.62 33.12
N LEU A 349 -1.60 4.71 32.81
CA LEU A 349 -0.68 3.58 32.99
C LEU A 349 -0.38 3.41 34.49
N ASP A 350 -0.66 2.22 35.03
CA ASP A 350 -0.53 1.92 36.47
C ASP A 350 0.94 1.91 36.92
N PRO A 351 1.37 2.81 37.81
CA PRO A 351 2.74 2.81 38.34
C PRO A 351 3.13 1.52 39.07
N ALA A 352 2.16 0.75 39.58
CA ALA A 352 2.44 -0.55 40.19
C ALA A 352 2.97 -1.59 39.16
N VAL A 353 2.63 -1.42 37.89
CA VAL A 353 3.07 -2.28 36.78
C VAL A 353 4.22 -1.65 36.00
N TRP A 354 4.13 -0.34 35.75
CA TRP A 354 5.06 0.41 34.90
C TRP A 354 6.25 1.01 35.66
N GLY A 355 6.23 0.97 36.99
CA GLY A 355 7.19 1.66 37.85
C GLY A 355 6.96 3.18 37.89
N GLU A 356 7.96 3.93 38.35
CA GLU A 356 7.87 5.39 38.55
C GLU A 356 8.19 6.19 37.27
N THR A 357 8.59 5.53 36.19
CA THR A 357 9.06 6.19 34.97
C THR A 357 8.69 5.36 33.74
N ALA A 358 8.27 6.03 32.68
CA ALA A 358 8.06 5.45 31.36
C ALA A 358 8.65 6.39 30.29
N THR A 359 9.06 5.81 29.17
CA THR A 359 9.55 6.53 28.00
C THR A 359 8.61 6.32 26.81
N ALA A 360 8.17 7.41 26.20
CA ALA A 360 7.47 7.43 24.93
C ALA A 360 8.44 7.86 23.81
N VAL A 361 8.46 7.12 22.71
CA VAL A 361 9.19 7.48 21.48
C VAL A 361 8.18 7.74 20.37
N LEU A 362 8.19 8.97 19.86
CA LEU A 362 7.32 9.43 18.78
C LEU A 362 8.02 9.21 17.43
N HIS A 363 7.37 8.49 16.53
CA HIS A 363 7.81 8.24 15.17
C HIS A 363 6.88 8.96 14.19
N ARG A 364 7.43 9.42 13.06
CA ARG A 364 6.68 9.97 11.94
C ARG A 364 6.65 9.01 10.77
N ILE A 365 5.47 8.86 10.16
CA ILE A 365 5.22 8.08 8.95
C ILE A 365 4.81 9.06 7.85
N ASP A 366 5.75 9.36 6.94
CA ASP A 366 5.55 10.33 5.88
C ASP A 366 4.68 9.76 4.74
N TRP A 367 3.87 10.62 4.11
CA TRP A 367 3.22 10.29 2.85
C TRP A 367 4.23 10.31 1.70
N SER A 368 4.21 9.28 0.86
CA SER A 368 5.14 9.12 -0.26
C SER A 368 4.47 9.18 -1.64
N GLY A 369 3.26 9.74 -1.75
CA GLY A 369 2.43 9.56 -2.93
C GLY A 369 1.82 8.15 -2.98
N TYR A 370 1.31 7.78 -4.14
CA TYR A 370 0.73 6.45 -4.39
C TYR A 370 1.76 5.45 -4.93
N GLU A 371 2.81 5.95 -5.57
CA GLU A 371 3.85 5.14 -6.22
C GLU A 371 5.27 5.43 -5.71
N GLY A 372 5.44 6.37 -4.78
CA GLY A 372 6.74 6.65 -4.19
C GLY A 372 7.08 5.65 -3.09
N ALA A 373 8.33 5.18 -3.09
CA ALA A 373 8.86 4.34 -2.03
C ALA A 373 9.06 5.12 -0.73
N ALA A 374 8.84 4.46 0.41
CA ALA A 374 9.10 5.04 1.73
C ALA A 374 9.98 4.12 2.58
N GLY A 375 10.90 4.73 3.34
CA GLY A 375 11.62 4.04 4.41
C GLY A 375 10.78 3.88 5.69
N PRO A 376 11.30 3.18 6.70
CA PRO A 376 10.59 2.92 7.95
C PRO A 376 10.27 4.21 8.73
N PRO A 377 9.30 4.15 9.68
CA PRO A 377 8.96 5.27 10.54
C PRO A 377 10.18 5.87 11.24
N ILE A 378 10.30 7.20 11.23
CA ILE A 378 11.49 7.89 11.74
C ILE A 378 11.21 8.36 13.17
N PRO A 379 12.02 8.01 14.18
CA PRO A 379 11.89 8.58 15.51
C PRO A 379 12.26 10.08 15.48
N ILE A 380 11.32 10.93 15.90
CA ILE A 380 11.46 12.40 15.85
C ILE A 380 11.47 13.06 17.23
N ALA A 381 10.89 12.42 18.25
CA ALA A 381 10.91 12.93 19.62
C ALA A 381 10.89 11.79 20.65
N GLN A 382 11.36 12.10 21.86
CA GLN A 382 11.35 11.20 23.00
C GLN A 382 10.95 11.97 24.25
N VAL A 383 9.95 11.45 24.97
CA VAL A 383 9.50 12.01 26.26
C VAL A 383 9.71 10.95 27.33
N THR A 384 10.21 11.36 28.49
CA THR A 384 10.33 10.47 29.65
C THR A 384 9.76 11.15 30.88
N GLY A 385 8.84 10.47 31.55
CA GLY A 385 8.09 11.04 32.67
C GLY A 385 7.41 9.96 33.49
N HIS A 386 6.48 10.39 34.35
CA HIS A 386 5.73 9.49 35.21
C HIS A 386 4.60 8.80 34.40
N PRO A 387 4.38 7.48 34.55
CA PRO A 387 3.42 6.73 33.71
C PRO A 387 1.95 7.16 33.89
N SER A 388 1.59 7.81 35.01
CA SER A 388 0.23 8.31 35.19
C SER A 388 -0.18 9.37 34.16
N LEU A 389 0.80 10.13 33.63
CA LEU A 389 0.60 11.12 32.56
C LEU A 389 1.91 11.42 31.85
N LEU A 390 1.97 11.10 30.56
CA LEU A 390 2.98 11.54 29.62
C LEU A 390 2.34 12.54 28.65
N GLU A 391 2.94 13.73 28.54
CA GLU A 391 2.56 14.74 27.55
C GLU A 391 3.58 14.72 26.41
N ILE A 392 3.11 14.37 25.22
CA ILE A 392 3.97 14.20 24.04
C ILE A 392 3.58 15.28 23.01
N PRO A 393 4.34 16.37 22.91
CA PRO A 393 4.05 17.43 21.96
C PRO A 393 4.39 16.98 20.53
N VAL A 394 3.56 17.41 19.58
CA VAL A 394 3.79 17.26 18.14
C VAL A 394 3.71 18.64 17.52
N GLU A 395 4.86 19.15 17.11
CA GLU A 395 5.04 20.50 16.56
C GLU A 395 5.12 20.45 15.04
N SER A 396 4.48 21.41 14.37
CA SER A 396 4.41 21.55 12.91
C SER A 396 4.07 20.24 12.18
N PRO A 397 2.97 19.56 12.55
CA PRO A 397 2.64 18.29 11.94
C PRO A 397 2.26 18.45 10.46
N ASP A 398 2.65 17.48 9.65
CA ASP A 398 2.11 17.30 8.30
C ASP A 398 0.74 16.59 8.37
N PRO A 399 -0.35 17.18 7.86
CA PRO A 399 -1.68 16.54 7.86
C PRO A 399 -1.72 15.24 7.04
N MET A 400 -0.77 15.04 6.13
CA MET A 400 -0.66 13.82 5.32
C MET A 400 0.09 12.69 6.05
N ALA A 401 0.84 13.01 7.11
CA ALA A 401 1.60 12.04 7.88
C ALA A 401 0.77 11.43 9.03
N ALA A 402 1.19 10.24 9.46
CA ALA A 402 0.75 9.64 10.72
C ALA A 402 1.89 9.68 11.75
N TYR A 403 1.52 9.64 13.02
CA TYR A 403 2.42 9.71 14.15
C TYR A 403 2.19 8.49 15.05
N TRP A 404 3.22 7.68 15.20
CA TRP A 404 3.18 6.44 15.97
C TRP A 404 4.04 6.56 17.22
N VAL A 405 3.44 6.33 18.39
CA VAL A 405 4.12 6.36 19.68
C VAL A 405 4.23 4.94 20.22
N ALA A 406 5.46 4.55 20.57
CA ALA A 406 5.72 3.37 21.38
C ALA A 406 6.08 3.83 22.80
N ILE A 407 5.39 3.30 23.81
CA ILE A 407 5.62 3.61 25.22
C ILE A 407 6.06 2.34 25.94
N ALA A 408 7.18 2.43 26.66
CA ALA A 408 7.74 1.33 27.45
C ALA A 408 8.10 1.78 28.88
N PRO A 409 8.09 0.87 29.87
CA PRO A 409 8.55 1.16 31.22
C PRO A 409 10.01 1.58 31.27
N GLY A 410 10.35 2.39 32.28
CA GLY A 410 11.70 2.85 32.56
C GLY A 410 12.19 3.96 31.64
N ARG A 411 13.51 4.14 31.62
CA ARG A 411 14.21 5.10 30.75
C ARG A 411 14.78 4.37 29.55
N ALA A 412 14.45 4.82 28.34
CA ALA A 412 15.13 4.36 27.13
C ALA A 412 16.43 5.15 26.87
N ALA A 413 17.31 4.57 26.03
CA ALA A 413 18.45 5.28 25.50
C ALA A 413 18.00 6.51 24.69
N PRO A 414 18.74 7.64 24.72
CA PRO A 414 18.41 8.80 23.91
C PRO A 414 18.39 8.47 22.42
N ILE A 415 17.33 8.87 21.72
CA ILE A 415 17.30 8.83 20.26
C ILE A 415 18.27 9.86 19.67
N ALA A 416 18.85 9.54 18.51
CA ALA A 416 19.61 10.53 17.74
C ALA A 416 18.63 11.57 17.15
N PRO A 417 18.99 12.85 17.06
CA PRO A 417 18.18 13.83 16.37
C PRO A 417 17.93 13.38 14.92
N PRO A 418 16.70 13.53 14.38
CA PRO A 418 16.42 13.18 12.99
C PRO A 418 17.28 14.04 12.03
N PRO A 419 17.47 13.61 10.77
CA PRO A 419 18.01 14.50 9.75
C PRO A 419 17.14 15.75 9.63
N TRP A 420 17.76 16.90 9.38
CA TRP A 420 16.99 18.09 9.06
C TRP A 420 16.17 17.82 7.78
N LYS A 421 14.91 18.24 7.78
CA LYS A 421 14.01 18.13 6.63
C LYS A 421 13.32 19.47 6.39
N GLY A 422 13.26 19.90 5.13
CA GLY A 422 12.48 21.06 4.67
C GLY A 422 11.54 20.66 3.54
N ARG A 423 10.44 21.41 3.38
CA ARG A 423 9.39 21.20 2.36
C ARG A 423 9.02 22.54 1.73
N TRP A 424 8.80 22.54 0.41
CA TRP A 424 8.32 23.69 -0.36
C TRP A 424 7.28 23.21 -1.38
N GLU A 425 6.11 23.83 -1.34
CA GLU A 425 5.03 23.55 -2.29
C GLU A 425 5.33 24.11 -3.67
N ALA A 426 4.96 23.39 -4.73
CA ALA A 426 5.20 23.83 -6.10
C ALA A 426 4.37 25.09 -6.44
N GLU A 427 3.12 25.16 -5.96
CA GLU A 427 2.25 26.33 -6.14
C GLU A 427 2.71 27.57 -5.37
N GLY A 428 3.60 27.39 -4.39
CA GLY A 428 4.25 28.47 -3.65
C GLY A 428 5.55 28.99 -4.29
N ALA A 429 6.02 28.35 -5.36
CA ALA A 429 7.27 28.68 -6.04
C ALA A 429 7.06 29.69 -7.19
N HIS A 430 8.15 30.14 -7.83
CA HIS A 430 8.05 30.99 -9.01
C HIS A 430 7.77 30.13 -10.25
N ILE A 431 6.54 30.22 -10.77
CA ILE A 431 6.06 29.45 -11.92
C ILE A 431 6.18 30.28 -13.20
N THR A 432 6.78 29.70 -14.23
CA THR A 432 6.80 30.21 -15.61
C THR A 432 6.08 29.22 -16.50
N SER A 433 5.07 29.68 -17.26
CA SER A 433 4.34 28.89 -18.26
C SER A 433 3.90 27.51 -17.75
N GLY A 434 3.24 27.50 -16.59
CA GLY A 434 2.61 26.34 -15.96
C GLY A 434 1.34 26.77 -15.22
N THR A 435 0.49 25.81 -14.86
CA THR A 435 -0.84 26.03 -14.31
C THR A 435 -0.96 25.39 -12.93
N VAL A 436 -1.39 26.17 -11.94
CA VAL A 436 -1.74 25.65 -10.61
C VAL A 436 -3.10 24.99 -10.70
N ASN A 437 -3.18 23.69 -10.43
CA ASN A 437 -4.44 22.95 -10.37
C ASN A 437 -4.78 22.64 -8.91
N ARG A 438 -6.09 22.66 -8.60
CA ARG A 438 -6.58 22.15 -7.33
C ARG A 438 -6.96 20.68 -7.49
N GLN A 439 -6.59 19.88 -6.50
CA GLN A 439 -6.71 18.43 -6.53
C GLN A 439 -7.69 17.94 -5.45
N GLY A 440 -7.61 16.65 -5.11
CA GLY A 440 -8.53 15.95 -4.21
C GLY A 440 -8.72 16.65 -2.86
N ARG A 441 -9.98 16.84 -2.48
CA ARG A 441 -10.44 17.56 -1.30
C ARG A 441 -11.80 17.03 -0.87
N THR A 442 -12.32 17.42 0.28
CA THR A 442 -13.64 16.95 0.75
C THR A 442 -14.78 17.28 -0.23
N ALA A 443 -14.68 18.39 -0.98
CA ALA A 443 -15.67 18.73 -2.01
C ALA A 443 -15.43 18.04 -3.37
N ASP A 444 -14.46 17.14 -3.49
CA ASP A 444 -14.08 16.46 -4.72
C ASP A 444 -13.46 15.08 -4.43
N GLY A 445 -14.33 14.07 -4.28
CA GLY A 445 -13.95 12.71 -3.90
C GLY A 445 -13.18 11.92 -4.92
N ASN A 446 -13.32 12.28 -6.19
CA ASN A 446 -12.63 11.60 -7.28
C ASN A 446 -11.20 12.12 -7.46
N GLY A 447 -10.89 13.30 -6.92
CA GLY A 447 -9.56 13.88 -6.99
C GLY A 447 -8.52 13.10 -6.16
N PHE A 448 -7.31 12.99 -6.70
CA PHE A 448 -6.17 12.42 -5.99
C PHE A 448 -5.57 13.42 -5.00
N ALA A 449 -5.00 12.90 -3.92
CA ALA A 449 -4.31 13.65 -2.90
C ALA A 449 -3.14 14.45 -3.48
N ALA A 450 -3.02 15.67 -2.99
CA ALA A 450 -1.94 16.60 -3.26
C ALA A 450 -1.54 17.30 -1.98
N SER A 451 -0.25 17.56 -1.84
CA SER A 451 0.26 18.41 -0.78
C SER A 451 -0.42 19.78 -0.84
N GLY A 452 -1.02 20.23 0.25
CA GLY A 452 -1.75 21.52 0.27
C GLY A 452 -3.00 21.58 -0.62
N GLU A 453 -3.44 20.46 -1.23
CA GLU A 453 -4.50 20.36 -2.23
C GLU A 453 -4.17 20.92 -3.63
N TYR A 454 -2.91 21.23 -3.93
CA TYR A 454 -2.53 21.83 -5.22
C TYR A 454 -1.32 21.15 -5.87
N ASP A 455 -1.21 21.32 -7.18
CA ASP A 455 0.03 21.05 -7.93
C ASP A 455 0.21 22.05 -9.07
N VAL A 456 1.37 21.99 -9.71
CA VAL A 456 1.70 22.74 -10.93
C VAL A 456 1.84 21.77 -12.08
N GLY A 457 0.91 21.83 -13.04
CA GLY A 457 0.95 21.08 -14.30
C GLY A 457 1.11 21.99 -15.50
N GLU A 458 0.85 21.47 -16.71
CA GLU A 458 0.99 22.19 -17.98
C GLU A 458 2.41 22.71 -18.22
N LEU A 459 3.40 21.96 -17.71
CA LEU A 459 4.83 22.27 -17.79
C LEU A 459 5.45 21.77 -19.10
N ASN A 460 4.78 22.01 -20.22
CA ASN A 460 5.07 21.38 -21.52
C ASN A 460 5.56 22.35 -22.61
N THR A 461 5.66 23.65 -22.32
CA THR A 461 6.23 24.65 -23.23
C THR A 461 7.74 24.81 -22.99
N ASN A 462 8.50 25.23 -24.00
CA ASN A 462 9.97 25.30 -23.88
C ASN A 462 10.46 26.18 -22.72
N ASP A 463 9.68 27.18 -22.32
CA ASP A 463 9.95 28.09 -21.21
C ASP A 463 9.29 27.67 -19.88
N SER A 464 8.49 26.60 -19.86
CA SER A 464 7.88 26.07 -18.64
C SER A 464 8.92 25.78 -17.56
N ALA A 465 8.70 26.30 -16.35
CA ALA A 465 9.58 26.09 -15.21
C ALA A 465 8.88 26.34 -13.86
N VAL A 466 9.36 25.64 -12.84
CA VAL A 466 9.08 25.94 -11.42
C VAL A 466 10.40 26.16 -10.71
N GLU A 467 10.59 27.36 -10.16
CA GLU A 467 11.82 27.77 -9.46
C GLU A 467 11.57 28.01 -7.97
N PHE A 468 12.24 27.19 -7.16
CA PHE A 468 12.19 27.21 -5.70
C PHE A 468 13.37 27.99 -5.14
N THR A 469 13.08 28.91 -4.22
CA THR A 469 14.08 29.48 -3.31
C THR A 469 14.05 28.70 -2.02
N VAL A 470 15.09 27.91 -1.77
CA VAL A 470 15.18 27.05 -0.59
C VAL A 470 16.22 27.58 0.39
N VAL A 471 16.00 27.39 1.68
CA VAL A 471 16.94 27.79 2.73
C VAL A 471 17.35 26.56 3.53
N VAL A 472 18.64 26.24 3.54
CA VAL A 472 19.18 25.10 4.30
C VAL A 472 20.09 25.58 5.44
N PRO A 473 20.14 24.87 6.58
CA PRO A 473 20.87 25.36 7.76
C PRO A 473 22.40 25.23 7.63
N ARG A 474 22.90 24.37 6.74
CA ARG A 474 24.33 24.06 6.59
C ARG A 474 24.66 23.74 5.13
N SER A 475 25.89 24.00 4.72
CA SER A 475 26.38 23.48 3.44
C SER A 475 26.57 21.97 3.54
N GLY A 476 26.20 21.22 2.51
CA GLY A 476 26.31 19.76 2.53
C GLY A 476 25.56 19.08 1.39
N ASP A 477 25.53 17.76 1.45
CA ASP A 477 24.75 16.93 0.53
C ASP A 477 23.36 16.70 1.12
N TYR A 478 22.34 16.81 0.28
CA TYR A 478 20.94 16.64 0.61
C TYR A 478 20.28 15.70 -0.40
N ASP A 479 19.27 14.98 0.06
CA ASP A 479 18.35 14.24 -0.80
C ASP A 479 17.20 15.16 -1.19
N LEU A 480 17.13 15.53 -2.47
CA LEU A 480 16.01 16.25 -3.07
C LEU A 480 14.96 15.24 -3.53
N ALA A 481 13.86 15.15 -2.80
CA ALA A 481 12.67 14.42 -3.22
C ALA A 481 11.75 15.34 -4.02
N ILE A 482 11.51 15.01 -5.28
CA ILE A 482 10.61 15.71 -6.18
C ILE A 482 9.32 14.89 -6.26
N PHE A 483 8.24 15.41 -5.71
CA PHE A 483 6.92 14.78 -5.83
C PHE A 483 6.34 15.16 -7.18
N TYR A 484 6.18 14.15 -8.04
CA TYR A 484 5.76 14.35 -9.41
C TYR A 484 4.65 13.39 -9.79
N ALA A 485 3.90 13.72 -10.83
CA ALA A 485 3.04 12.78 -11.53
C ALA A 485 3.17 12.97 -13.03
N HIS A 486 3.17 11.88 -13.79
CA HIS A 486 3.15 11.92 -15.24
C HIS A 486 2.50 10.66 -15.81
N MET A 487 1.63 10.88 -16.78
CA MET A 487 1.18 9.85 -17.71
C MET A 487 0.97 10.51 -19.07
N TYR A 488 0.61 9.72 -20.07
CA TYR A 488 0.62 9.97 -21.52
C TYR A 488 -0.24 11.13 -22.07
N GLY A 489 -0.58 12.11 -21.23
CA GLY A 489 -0.90 13.48 -21.62
C GLY A 489 -2.24 13.98 -21.09
N ARG A 490 -2.35 15.30 -20.97
CA ARG A 490 -3.64 16.03 -20.97
C ARG A 490 -4.17 16.27 -22.41
N GLY A 491 -3.76 15.48 -23.43
CA GLY A 491 -4.16 15.70 -24.83
C GLY A 491 -3.74 14.62 -25.84
N HIS A 492 -4.53 14.47 -26.91
CA HIS A 492 -4.58 13.40 -27.93
C HIS A 492 -3.40 13.30 -28.92
N GLU A 493 -2.20 12.90 -28.50
CA GLU A 493 -1.18 12.37 -29.43
C GLU A 493 -0.76 10.95 -28.97
N PRO A 494 -0.99 9.90 -29.77
CA PRO A 494 -0.68 8.52 -29.40
C PRO A 494 0.82 8.26 -29.61
N ILE A 495 1.66 8.80 -28.74
CA ILE A 495 3.03 8.32 -28.60
C ILE A 495 3.00 7.22 -27.55
N GLU A 496 3.52 6.03 -27.88
CA GLU A 496 4.52 5.34 -27.06
C GLU A 496 4.58 5.75 -25.58
N PRO A 497 3.73 5.25 -24.68
CA PRO A 497 3.97 5.31 -23.26
C PRO A 497 5.44 5.29 -22.81
N GLN A 498 6.00 6.40 -22.32
CA GLN A 498 7.42 6.46 -21.91
C GLN A 498 7.71 7.42 -20.74
N PRO A 499 8.80 7.18 -19.98
CA PRO A 499 9.29 8.07 -18.93
C PRO A 499 9.51 9.51 -19.40
N ALA A 500 9.25 10.47 -18.51
CA ALA A 500 9.43 11.90 -18.76
C ALA A 500 10.72 12.43 -18.12
N GLU A 501 11.08 13.66 -18.45
CA GLU A 501 12.25 14.33 -17.91
C GLU A 501 11.96 15.81 -17.60
N GLN A 502 12.77 16.40 -16.73
CA GLN A 502 12.95 17.86 -16.62
C GLN A 502 14.45 18.19 -16.51
N VAL A 503 14.81 19.42 -16.83
CA VAL A 503 16.13 19.97 -16.49
C VAL A 503 16.08 20.47 -15.05
N LEU A 504 16.86 19.86 -14.17
CA LEU A 504 17.11 20.33 -12.82
C LEU A 504 18.33 21.26 -12.82
N THR A 505 18.12 22.50 -12.41
CA THR A 505 19.19 23.48 -12.15
C THR A 505 19.37 23.65 -10.65
N VAL A 506 20.58 23.40 -10.13
CA VAL A 506 20.96 23.63 -8.73
C VAL A 506 22.05 24.69 -8.69
N ASN A 507 21.75 25.87 -8.17
CA ASN A 507 22.68 27.01 -8.11
C ASN A 507 23.41 27.27 -9.45
N GLY A 508 22.67 27.13 -10.57
CA GLY A 508 23.18 27.34 -11.94
C GLY A 508 23.77 26.11 -12.63
N ALA A 509 23.99 24.98 -11.93
CA ALA A 509 24.43 23.73 -12.54
C ALA A 509 23.23 22.89 -13.01
N GLU A 510 23.22 22.52 -14.29
CA GLU A 510 22.11 21.77 -14.93
C GLU A 510 22.40 20.28 -15.10
N ARG A 511 21.36 19.46 -14.95
CA ARG A 511 21.31 18.06 -15.40
C ARG A 511 19.87 17.65 -15.72
N PHE A 512 19.69 16.58 -16.48
CA PHE A 512 18.37 15.96 -16.64
C PHE A 512 18.03 15.14 -15.39
N VAL A 513 16.77 15.20 -14.97
CA VAL A 513 16.13 14.29 -14.02
C VAL A 513 15.07 13.53 -14.79
N ARG A 514 15.07 12.20 -14.63
CA ARG A 514 14.12 11.30 -15.28
C ARG A 514 13.04 10.89 -14.28
N TYR A 515 11.82 10.85 -14.78
CA TYR A 515 10.60 10.50 -14.06
C TYR A 515 10.01 9.23 -14.65
N PRO A 516 10.07 8.08 -13.94
CA PRO A 516 9.29 6.90 -14.29
C PRO A 516 7.80 7.23 -14.49
N THR A 517 7.10 6.50 -15.36
CA THR A 517 5.68 6.76 -15.57
C THR A 517 4.88 6.46 -14.30
N THR A 518 3.88 7.29 -14.03
CA THR A 518 2.84 7.03 -13.04
C THR A 518 1.50 6.70 -13.70
N MET A 519 0.53 6.22 -12.92
CA MET A 519 -0.80 5.82 -13.42
C MET A 519 -1.49 6.90 -14.24
N ASN A 520 -1.48 8.14 -13.77
CA ASN A 520 -2.04 9.32 -14.44
C ASN A 520 -1.27 10.59 -13.99
N TRP A 521 -1.66 11.76 -14.50
CA TRP A 521 -1.03 13.06 -14.19
C TRP A 521 -1.31 13.60 -12.78
N GLN A 522 -2.09 12.88 -11.94
CA GLN A 522 -2.42 13.19 -10.55
C GLN A 522 -1.93 12.11 -9.55
N HIS A 523 -1.57 10.91 -10.05
CA HIS A 523 -1.15 9.77 -9.24
C HIS A 523 0.33 9.86 -8.91
N ARG A 524 0.66 10.58 -7.83
CA ARG A 524 2.02 11.02 -7.53
C ARG A 524 2.97 9.90 -7.13
N SER A 525 4.22 10.06 -7.56
CA SER A 525 5.41 9.32 -7.13
C SER A 525 6.50 10.30 -6.67
N ILE A 526 7.67 9.77 -6.33
CA ILE A 526 8.84 10.54 -5.90
C ILE A 526 10.05 10.16 -6.74
N ALA A 527 10.71 11.16 -7.33
CA ALA A 527 12.07 11.04 -7.82
C ALA A 527 13.04 11.61 -6.78
N THR A 528 14.11 10.90 -6.44
CA THR A 528 15.10 11.35 -5.43
C THR A 528 16.45 11.61 -6.07
N GLU A 529 16.95 12.81 -5.87
CA GLU A 529 18.16 13.33 -6.51
C GLU A 529 19.17 13.81 -5.45
N PRO A 530 20.44 13.38 -5.48
CA PRO A 530 21.48 13.98 -4.65
C PRO A 530 21.74 15.42 -5.10
N VAL A 531 21.71 16.37 -4.18
CA VAL A 531 22.09 17.77 -4.44
C VAL A 531 23.06 18.27 -3.39
N ARG A 532 24.01 19.11 -3.82
CA ARG A 532 24.91 19.81 -2.91
C ARG A 532 24.44 21.25 -2.78
N LEU A 533 24.22 21.70 -1.56
CA LEU A 533 23.67 23.02 -1.24
C LEU A 533 24.62 23.80 -0.33
N ASP A 534 24.54 25.13 -0.42
CA ASP A 534 25.25 26.05 0.45
C ASP A 534 24.38 26.44 1.66
N ALA A 535 24.99 26.71 2.81
CA ALA A 535 24.25 27.23 3.96
C ALA A 535 23.52 28.53 3.59
N GLY A 536 22.25 28.65 3.97
CA GLY A 536 21.39 29.77 3.61
C GLY A 536 20.60 29.51 2.32
N ALA A 537 20.39 30.55 1.53
CA ALA A 537 19.54 30.51 0.34
C ALA A 537 20.22 29.80 -0.83
N ASN A 538 19.47 28.95 -1.52
CA ASN A 538 19.83 28.26 -2.75
C ASN A 538 18.66 28.35 -3.74
N THR A 539 18.95 28.13 -5.02
CA THR A 539 17.93 28.07 -6.08
C THR A 539 17.89 26.67 -6.68
N LEU A 540 16.71 26.10 -6.71
CA LEU A 540 16.40 24.84 -7.39
C LEU A 540 15.35 25.12 -8.46
N ARG A 541 15.63 24.83 -9.72
CA ARG A 541 14.68 25.04 -10.82
C ARG A 541 14.47 23.75 -11.58
N LEU A 542 13.20 23.37 -11.78
CA LEU A 542 12.78 22.28 -12.65
C LEU A 542 12.15 22.90 -13.90
N SER A 543 12.76 22.70 -15.07
CA SER A 543 12.31 23.32 -16.33
C SER A 543 12.22 22.35 -17.50
N LYS A 544 11.42 22.72 -18.50
CA LYS A 544 11.31 21.97 -19.76
C LYS A 544 12.59 22.06 -20.60
N SER A 545 13.24 23.22 -20.64
CA SER A 545 14.51 23.43 -21.36
C SER A 545 15.54 24.15 -20.49
N GLY A 546 16.81 23.93 -20.82
CA GLY A 546 17.99 24.59 -20.24
C GLY A 546 19.14 24.67 -21.25
N ALA A 547 20.32 25.07 -20.80
CA ALA A 547 21.54 25.09 -21.61
C ALA A 547 21.96 23.69 -22.12
N ILE A 548 21.57 22.62 -21.42
CA ILE A 548 21.88 21.23 -21.80
C ILE A 548 20.89 20.59 -22.79
N GLY A 549 19.78 21.29 -23.13
CA GLY A 549 18.78 20.81 -24.08
C GLY A 549 17.33 20.94 -23.57
N THR A 550 16.43 20.23 -24.23
CA THR A 550 14.99 20.17 -23.91
C THR A 550 14.64 18.77 -23.44
N ALA A 551 14.01 18.68 -22.28
CA ALA A 551 13.60 17.45 -21.64
C ALA A 551 12.42 16.80 -22.37
N SER A 552 12.34 15.47 -22.36
CA SER A 552 11.22 14.71 -22.93
C SER A 552 9.98 14.69 -22.00
N GLY A 553 8.78 14.51 -22.56
CA GLY A 553 7.54 14.41 -21.75
C GLY A 553 7.14 15.66 -20.97
N GLU A 554 6.28 15.51 -19.98
CA GLU A 554 5.81 16.57 -19.07
C GLU A 554 5.70 15.95 -17.67
N ALA A 555 6.01 16.66 -16.59
CA ALA A 555 5.72 16.17 -15.24
C ALA A 555 4.98 17.25 -14.46
N THR A 556 3.85 16.88 -13.85
CA THR A 556 3.16 17.69 -12.84
C THR A 556 4.00 17.68 -11.57
N LEU A 557 4.11 18.82 -10.87
CA LEU A 557 4.90 18.96 -9.64
C LEU A 557 3.99 19.33 -8.46
N ASP A 558 4.06 18.53 -7.39
CA ASP A 558 3.32 18.74 -6.15
C ASP A 558 4.14 19.59 -5.17
N LYS A 559 5.32 19.09 -4.81
CA LYS A 559 6.25 19.72 -3.87
C LYS A 559 7.67 19.22 -4.08
N ILE A 560 8.62 19.92 -3.45
CA ILE A 560 9.95 19.37 -3.19
C ILE A 560 10.19 19.22 -1.68
N GLU A 561 10.93 18.20 -1.31
CA GLU A 561 11.46 18.02 0.04
C GLU A 561 12.97 17.87 -0.01
N LEU A 562 13.67 18.48 0.95
CA LEU A 562 15.10 18.33 1.14
C LEU A 562 15.35 17.65 2.48
N THR A 563 16.06 16.52 2.46
CA THR A 563 16.52 15.84 3.68
C THR A 563 18.04 15.89 3.76
N GLU A 564 18.59 16.29 4.90
CA GLU A 564 20.04 16.23 5.15
C GLU A 564 20.54 14.80 4.94
N ARG A 565 21.46 14.59 3.99
CA ARG A 565 21.99 13.26 3.72
C ARG A 565 22.91 12.84 4.85
N ARG A 566 22.62 11.68 5.45
CA ARG A 566 23.43 11.05 6.49
C ARG A 566 23.79 9.62 6.07
N PRO A 567 24.82 8.99 6.66
CA PRO A 567 25.09 7.59 6.40
C PRO A 567 23.84 6.74 6.71
N ASP A 568 23.43 5.91 5.76
CA ASP A 568 22.27 5.03 5.91
C ASP A 568 22.51 4.10 7.11
N ARG A 569 21.69 4.28 8.15
CA ARG A 569 21.72 3.48 9.38
C ARG A 569 20.32 3.40 9.95
N THR A 570 19.79 2.19 9.98
CA THR A 570 18.46 1.94 10.52
C THR A 570 18.55 1.05 11.76
N VAL A 571 17.82 1.42 12.80
CA VAL A 571 17.70 0.63 14.02
C VAL A 571 16.31 0.02 14.06
N TYR A 572 16.24 -1.28 14.31
CA TYR A 572 15.00 -2.01 14.50
C TYR A 572 14.96 -2.53 15.94
N GLU A 573 14.00 -2.07 16.72
CA GLU A 573 13.83 -2.54 18.10
C GLU A 573 13.07 -3.86 18.11
N GLY A 574 13.57 -4.85 18.84
CA GLY A 574 12.96 -6.17 18.97
C GLY A 574 11.58 -6.15 19.62
N ALA A 575 11.29 -5.13 20.44
CA ALA A 575 9.96 -4.89 20.98
C ALA A 575 8.93 -4.54 19.89
N GLN A 576 9.37 -4.02 18.75
CA GLN A 576 8.54 -3.63 17.60
C GLN A 576 8.53 -4.71 16.49
N ALA A 577 9.25 -5.82 16.71
CA ALA A 577 9.30 -6.95 15.81
C ALA A 577 8.10 -7.89 16.05
N ARG A 578 7.68 -8.61 15.01
CA ARG A 578 6.55 -9.54 15.12
C ARG A 578 6.93 -10.76 15.98
N ARG A 579 6.00 -11.20 16.85
CA ARG A 579 6.18 -12.33 17.78
C ARG A 579 5.81 -13.67 17.09
N GLY A 580 6.45 -14.78 17.47
CA GLY A 580 6.32 -16.10 16.79
C GLY A 580 7.62 -16.58 16.12
N GLY A 581 8.77 -16.28 16.73
CA GLY A 581 10.08 -16.13 16.07
C GLY A 581 10.26 -14.67 15.68
N THR A 582 11.12 -13.91 16.37
CA THR A 582 11.24 -12.45 16.20
C THR A 582 11.51 -12.08 14.73
N VAL A 583 10.50 -11.51 14.04
CA VAL A 583 10.61 -11.13 12.61
C VAL A 583 10.81 -9.64 12.46
N PHE A 584 11.87 -9.26 11.75
CA PHE A 584 12.19 -7.88 11.40
C PHE A 584 11.93 -7.62 9.92
N ASP A 585 11.20 -6.54 9.62
CA ASP A 585 10.95 -6.08 8.25
C ASP A 585 12.02 -5.05 7.87
N LEU A 586 13.16 -5.53 7.37
CA LEU A 586 14.31 -4.69 7.04
C LEU A 586 14.06 -3.95 5.73
N TYR A 587 14.38 -2.66 5.67
CA TYR A 587 14.22 -1.84 4.48
C TYR A 587 15.59 -1.52 3.89
N ALA A 588 15.78 -1.82 2.61
CA ALA A 588 16.93 -1.37 1.84
C ALA A 588 16.48 -0.35 0.79
N ARG A 589 17.13 0.82 0.79
CA ARG A 589 16.84 1.90 -0.18
C ARG A 589 17.25 1.51 -1.61
N GLU A 590 18.30 0.71 -1.73
CA GLU A 590 18.90 0.21 -2.96
C GLU A 590 19.34 -1.25 -2.78
N ASP A 591 19.48 -2.00 -3.87
CA ASP A 591 20.03 -3.35 -3.82
C ASP A 591 21.50 -3.34 -3.41
N GLY A 592 21.88 -4.12 -2.40
CA GLY A 592 23.27 -4.18 -1.98
C GLY A 592 23.53 -4.97 -0.71
N TYR A 593 24.81 -5.05 -0.35
CA TYR A 593 25.25 -5.69 0.88
C TYR A 593 25.01 -4.79 2.08
N HIS A 594 24.54 -5.39 3.16
CA HIS A 594 24.26 -4.72 4.41
C HIS A 594 24.89 -5.51 5.56
N ARG A 595 25.46 -4.79 6.53
CA ARG A 595 25.85 -5.33 7.82
C ARG A 595 24.66 -5.25 8.76
N ILE A 596 24.36 -6.37 9.42
CA ILE A 596 23.22 -6.53 10.33
C ILE A 596 23.77 -6.93 11.71
N ASP A 597 23.96 -5.97 12.60
CA ASP A 597 24.46 -6.21 13.95
C ASP A 597 23.31 -6.45 14.93
N GLY A 598 23.48 -7.39 15.88
CA GLY A 598 22.52 -7.70 16.95
C GLY A 598 22.11 -9.17 17.03
N ALA A 599 22.36 -9.93 15.96
CA ALA A 599 22.19 -11.38 15.91
C ALA A 599 23.34 -12.02 15.12
N ALA A 600 23.60 -13.32 15.34
CA ALA A 600 24.66 -14.06 14.64
C ALA A 600 24.14 -14.78 13.38
N SER A 601 22.84 -15.09 13.32
CA SER A 601 22.21 -15.81 12.22
C SER A 601 20.72 -15.47 12.15
N GLY A 602 20.14 -15.61 10.97
CA GLY A 602 18.69 -15.49 10.77
C GLY A 602 18.22 -16.29 9.56
N VAL A 603 16.93 -16.22 9.26
CA VAL A 603 16.33 -16.78 8.04
C VAL A 603 15.70 -15.63 7.28
N LEU A 604 16.19 -15.37 6.07
CA LEU A 604 15.58 -14.43 5.16
C LEU A 604 14.36 -15.10 4.53
N ALA A 605 13.20 -14.47 4.68
CA ALA A 605 12.00 -14.84 3.94
C ALA A 605 11.98 -14.00 2.65
N GLY A 606 12.24 -14.68 1.53
CA GLY A 606 12.15 -14.13 0.18
C GLY A 606 10.74 -14.27 -0.42
N PRO A 607 10.54 -13.73 -1.62
CA PRO A 607 9.24 -13.76 -2.30
C PRO A 607 8.67 -15.16 -2.47
N GLN A 608 7.35 -15.28 -2.45
CA GLN A 608 6.61 -16.55 -2.57
C GLN A 608 7.09 -17.62 -1.56
N ASN A 609 7.38 -17.19 -0.32
CA ASN A 609 7.69 -18.05 0.83
C ASN A 609 9.01 -18.84 0.71
N GLN A 610 10.00 -18.31 -0.01
CA GLN A 610 11.37 -18.83 0.00
C GLN A 610 12.02 -18.55 1.38
N HIS A 611 12.59 -19.56 2.04
CA HIS A 611 13.25 -19.38 3.35
C HIS A 611 14.70 -19.80 3.28
N VAL A 612 15.61 -18.85 3.46
CA VAL A 612 17.05 -19.12 3.34
C VAL A 612 17.80 -18.69 4.60
N PRO A 613 18.56 -19.59 5.25
CA PRO A 613 19.40 -19.23 6.37
C PRO A 613 20.54 -18.31 5.92
N VAL A 614 20.82 -17.29 6.73
CA VAL A 614 21.89 -16.32 6.48
C VAL A 614 22.78 -16.15 7.72
N ASP A 615 24.08 -16.04 7.48
CA ASP A 615 25.09 -15.73 8.50
C ASP A 615 25.17 -14.20 8.67
N LEU A 616 24.73 -13.70 9.82
CA LEU A 616 24.68 -12.26 10.10
C LEU A 616 26.02 -11.73 10.63
N ALA A 617 27.01 -12.60 10.89
CA ALA A 617 28.37 -12.17 11.18
C ALA A 617 29.10 -11.62 9.93
N ARG A 618 28.50 -11.78 8.75
CA ARG A 618 29.00 -11.34 7.45
C ARG A 618 27.97 -10.42 6.79
N PRO A 619 28.36 -9.60 5.81
CA PRO A 619 27.39 -8.84 5.04
C PRO A 619 26.32 -9.76 4.41
N VAL A 620 25.09 -9.26 4.33
CA VAL A 620 23.96 -9.94 3.67
C VAL A 620 23.49 -9.09 2.51
N PHE A 621 23.29 -9.69 1.34
CA PHE A 621 22.67 -8.99 0.22
C PHE A 621 21.17 -8.81 0.49
N LEU A 622 20.70 -7.56 0.49
CA LEU A 622 19.29 -7.21 0.58
C LEU A 622 18.88 -6.55 -0.73
N HIS A 623 17.70 -6.94 -1.24
CA HIS A 623 17.12 -6.27 -2.40
C HIS A 623 16.43 -4.97 -1.97
N ARG A 624 16.29 -4.00 -2.88
CA ARG A 624 15.53 -2.76 -2.62
C ARG A 624 14.13 -3.10 -2.10
N GLY A 625 13.62 -2.32 -1.14
CA GLY A 625 12.33 -2.56 -0.50
C GLY A 625 12.44 -3.39 0.78
N VAL A 626 11.38 -4.15 1.11
CA VAL A 626 11.29 -4.90 2.37
C VAL A 626 11.93 -6.28 2.24
N ASN A 627 12.78 -6.64 3.20
CA ASN A 627 13.43 -7.94 3.34
C ASN A 627 13.12 -8.45 4.74
N ARG A 628 12.40 -9.58 4.86
CA ARG A 628 11.96 -10.08 6.16
C ARG A 628 12.98 -11.04 6.75
N LEU A 629 13.46 -10.72 7.93
CA LEU A 629 14.48 -11.48 8.64
C LEU A 629 13.90 -12.10 9.91
N ARG A 630 13.73 -13.42 9.90
CA ARG A 630 13.36 -14.19 11.09
C ARG A 630 14.59 -14.48 11.92
N CYS A 631 14.60 -14.02 13.16
CA CYS A 631 15.67 -14.27 14.12
C CYS A 631 15.18 -15.21 15.24
N ARG A 632 16.11 -15.70 16.05
CA ARG A 632 15.76 -16.35 17.32
C ARG A 632 14.98 -15.38 18.21
N GLU A 633 14.15 -15.92 19.09
CA GLU A 633 13.47 -15.10 20.10
C GLU A 633 14.46 -14.35 20.99
N GLY A 634 14.06 -13.16 21.46
CA GLY A 634 14.84 -12.34 22.39
C GLY A 634 15.95 -11.51 21.75
N VAL A 635 15.98 -11.35 20.42
CA VAL A 635 16.82 -10.31 19.80
C VAL A 635 16.22 -8.95 20.17
N GLU A 636 16.92 -8.22 21.03
CA GLU A 636 16.44 -6.92 21.55
C GLU A 636 16.51 -5.81 20.51
N ARG A 637 17.47 -5.88 19.57
CA ARG A 637 17.72 -4.83 18.58
C ARG A 637 18.54 -5.35 17.41
N LEU A 638 18.24 -4.86 16.21
CA LEU A 638 19.12 -4.91 15.05
C LEU A 638 19.57 -3.52 14.60
N THR A 639 20.82 -3.40 14.18
CA THR A 639 21.33 -2.21 13.45
C THR A 639 21.72 -2.64 12.05
N VAL A 640 21.11 -2.00 11.05
CA VAL A 640 21.36 -2.28 9.63
C VAL A 640 22.06 -1.09 9.01
N THR A 641 23.18 -1.35 8.33
CA THR A 641 24.00 -0.35 7.64
C THR A 641 24.48 -0.92 6.29
N PRO A 642 24.65 -0.10 5.24
CA PRO A 642 25.31 -0.55 4.02
C PRO A 642 26.71 -1.10 4.32
N ALA A 643 27.10 -2.11 3.57
CA ALA A 643 28.40 -2.77 3.68
C ALA A 643 28.98 -3.05 2.29
N GLU A 644 30.30 -3.19 2.23
CA GLU A 644 30.97 -3.66 1.03
C GLU A 644 30.78 -5.17 0.87
N GLY A 645 30.73 -5.63 -0.39
CA GLY A 645 30.67 -7.04 -0.75
C GLY A 645 31.09 -7.24 -2.21
N PRO A 646 31.07 -8.48 -2.72
CA PRO A 646 31.42 -8.76 -4.10
C PRO A 646 30.47 -8.01 -5.05
N ALA A 647 30.98 -7.52 -6.18
CA ALA A 647 30.13 -6.91 -7.19
C ALA A 647 29.14 -7.96 -7.72
N PRO A 648 27.83 -7.66 -7.80
CA PRO A 648 26.86 -8.55 -8.44
C PRO A 648 27.26 -8.83 -9.88
N ILE A 649 27.12 -10.09 -10.31
CA ILE A 649 27.29 -10.47 -11.70
C ILE A 649 26.14 -9.85 -12.48
N GLN A 650 26.44 -9.05 -13.49
CA GLN A 650 25.45 -8.47 -14.37
C GLN A 650 25.43 -9.23 -15.69
N VAL A 651 24.23 -9.58 -16.17
CA VAL A 651 24.00 -10.12 -17.51
C VAL A 651 23.00 -9.20 -18.21
N LEU A 652 23.43 -8.57 -19.30
CA LEU A 652 22.58 -7.72 -20.13
C LEU A 652 21.77 -8.55 -21.13
N ALA A 653 20.65 -7.99 -21.62
CA ALA A 653 19.79 -8.64 -22.59
C ALA A 653 20.52 -9.25 -23.81
N HIS A 654 21.54 -8.54 -24.33
CA HIS A 654 22.28 -8.99 -25.51
C HIS A 654 23.22 -10.17 -25.25
N GLU A 655 23.60 -10.41 -23.99
CA GLU A 655 24.49 -11.49 -23.57
C GLU A 655 23.76 -12.82 -23.36
N ALA A 656 22.44 -12.79 -23.17
CA ALA A 656 21.63 -13.99 -23.03
C ALA A 656 21.54 -14.78 -24.34
N VAL A 657 21.52 -16.12 -24.26
CA VAL A 657 21.24 -16.99 -25.39
C VAL A 657 19.73 -17.10 -25.55
N ARG A 658 19.19 -16.64 -26.68
CA ARG A 658 17.75 -16.63 -26.97
C ARG A 658 17.37 -17.78 -27.91
N SER A 659 16.18 -18.34 -27.75
CA SER A 659 15.68 -19.44 -28.57
C SER A 659 14.16 -19.36 -28.82
N GLY A 660 13.66 -20.16 -29.77
CA GLY A 660 12.22 -20.35 -29.97
C GLY A 660 11.42 -19.12 -30.46
N GLY A 661 12.09 -18.04 -30.85
CA GLY A 661 11.46 -16.78 -31.28
C GLY A 661 11.79 -15.59 -30.39
N SER A 662 12.36 -15.81 -29.21
CA SER A 662 12.87 -14.75 -28.34
C SER A 662 13.93 -13.95 -29.09
N CYS A 663 13.84 -12.62 -29.04
CA CYS A 663 14.71 -11.75 -29.80
C CYS A 663 15.17 -10.54 -28.97
N LEU A 664 16.20 -9.88 -29.50
CA LEU A 664 16.74 -8.67 -28.91
C LEU A 664 16.03 -7.47 -29.55
N VAL A 665 15.36 -6.65 -28.76
CA VAL A 665 14.61 -5.47 -29.20
C VAL A 665 15.35 -4.23 -28.71
N VAL A 666 15.49 -3.22 -29.58
CA VAL A 666 16.08 -1.92 -29.19
C VAL A 666 15.12 -1.19 -28.26
N ASN A 667 15.64 -0.71 -27.14
CA ASN A 667 14.90 0.13 -26.21
C ASN A 667 15.88 1.13 -25.58
N ASP A 668 15.73 2.41 -25.90
CA ASP A 668 16.64 3.47 -25.45
C ASP A 668 16.53 3.76 -23.95
N PHE A 669 15.46 3.30 -23.31
CA PHE A 669 15.24 3.41 -21.87
C PHE A 669 15.93 2.30 -21.08
N ALA A 670 16.32 1.22 -21.77
CA ALA A 670 16.95 0.04 -21.19
C ALA A 670 18.48 0.23 -21.02
N VAL A 671 19.02 -0.24 -19.91
CA VAL A 671 20.45 -0.40 -19.64
C VAL A 671 21.05 -1.31 -20.71
N GLY A 672 22.00 -0.76 -21.49
CA GLY A 672 22.58 -1.47 -22.64
C GLY A 672 21.78 -1.34 -23.94
N GLY A 673 20.72 -0.51 -23.95
CA GLY A 673 19.96 -0.12 -25.14
C GLY A 673 19.05 -1.20 -25.73
N HIS A 674 18.88 -2.32 -25.04
CA HIS A 674 18.12 -3.46 -25.54
C HIS A 674 17.40 -4.21 -24.43
N VAL A 675 16.30 -4.84 -24.81
CA VAL A 675 15.57 -5.83 -23.98
C VAL A 675 15.49 -7.16 -24.71
N ILE A 676 15.32 -8.24 -23.95
CA ILE A 676 14.86 -9.53 -24.47
C ILE A 676 13.34 -9.43 -24.59
N GLY A 677 12.84 -9.37 -25.83
CA GLY A 677 11.41 -9.36 -26.11
C GLY A 677 10.94 -10.66 -26.76
N TRP A 678 9.62 -10.75 -26.95
CA TRP A 678 8.95 -11.91 -27.57
C TRP A 678 9.27 -13.25 -26.87
N ASN A 679 9.49 -13.20 -25.56
CA ASN A 679 9.78 -14.38 -24.76
C ASN A 679 8.48 -15.04 -24.25
N GLY A 680 8.52 -16.34 -23.94
CA GLY A 680 7.32 -17.15 -23.66
C GLY A 680 6.67 -17.74 -24.92
N ARG A 681 5.52 -18.42 -24.77
CA ARG A 681 4.86 -19.23 -25.81
C ARG A 681 5.81 -20.25 -26.46
N GLY A 682 6.68 -20.87 -25.65
CA GLY A 682 7.72 -21.79 -26.10
C GLY A 682 9.04 -21.13 -26.53
N ALA A 683 9.12 -19.80 -26.59
CA ALA A 683 10.38 -19.07 -26.66
C ALA A 683 11.01 -18.91 -25.28
N SER A 684 12.35 -18.88 -25.22
CA SER A 684 13.09 -18.78 -23.96
C SER A 684 14.39 -17.98 -24.09
N ALA A 685 14.85 -17.45 -22.96
CA ALA A 685 16.17 -16.88 -22.80
C ALA A 685 16.98 -17.65 -21.75
N THR A 686 18.24 -17.92 -22.04
CA THR A 686 19.16 -18.65 -21.17
C THR A 686 20.36 -17.78 -20.80
N LEU A 687 20.58 -17.63 -19.49
CA LEU A 687 21.75 -16.98 -18.91
C LEU A 687 22.78 -18.05 -18.56
N THR A 688 24.05 -17.77 -18.81
CA THR A 688 25.17 -18.58 -18.32
C THR A 688 25.94 -17.77 -17.30
N VAL A 689 25.93 -18.20 -16.04
CA VAL A 689 26.44 -17.42 -14.91
C VAL A 689 27.51 -18.22 -14.15
N PRO A 690 28.77 -17.75 -14.09
CA PRO A 690 29.77 -18.34 -13.20
C PRO A 690 29.51 -17.88 -11.77
N ALA A 691 29.29 -18.79 -10.83
CA ALA A 691 28.98 -18.46 -9.44
C ALA A 691 29.69 -19.40 -8.46
N GLN A 692 29.71 -19.02 -7.19
CA GLN A 692 30.04 -19.95 -6.11
C GLN A 692 28.83 -20.83 -5.80
N ALA A 693 29.04 -21.94 -5.09
CA ALA A 693 27.93 -22.77 -4.64
C ALA A 693 27.13 -22.08 -3.51
N GLY A 694 25.81 -22.14 -3.57
CA GLY A 694 24.91 -21.67 -2.51
C GLY A 694 23.81 -20.73 -2.99
N PRO A 695 23.06 -20.13 -2.05
CA PRO A 695 21.94 -19.27 -2.36
C PRO A 695 22.40 -17.89 -2.85
N HIS A 696 21.78 -17.43 -3.93
CA HIS A 696 22.03 -16.14 -4.55
C HIS A 696 20.72 -15.38 -4.73
N ALA A 697 20.76 -14.07 -4.52
CA ALA A 697 19.73 -13.18 -5.02
C ALA A 697 19.89 -13.05 -6.55
N LEU A 698 18.84 -13.37 -7.29
CA LEU A 698 18.65 -13.06 -8.70
C LEU A 698 17.64 -11.91 -8.79
N LEU A 699 18.09 -10.76 -9.26
CA LEU A 699 17.23 -9.63 -9.58
C LEU A 699 16.90 -9.66 -11.06
N VAL A 700 15.62 -9.88 -11.37
CA VAL A 700 15.09 -9.85 -12.74
C VAL A 700 14.59 -8.43 -13.01
N HIS A 701 15.29 -7.67 -13.86
CA HIS A 701 14.84 -6.34 -14.27
C HIS A 701 13.97 -6.47 -15.52
N TYR A 702 12.71 -6.04 -15.42
CA TYR A 702 11.69 -6.29 -16.42
C TYR A 702 10.79 -5.09 -16.66
N ALA A 703 10.20 -5.03 -17.85
CA ALA A 703 9.11 -4.13 -18.20
C ALA A 703 7.90 -4.94 -18.66
N ASN A 704 6.71 -4.52 -18.24
CA ASN A 704 5.44 -5.12 -18.65
C ASN A 704 4.40 -4.01 -18.87
N GLY A 705 4.16 -3.67 -20.13
CA GLY A 705 3.14 -2.70 -20.55
C GLY A 705 1.80 -3.31 -20.93
N GLU A 706 1.56 -4.60 -20.66
CA GLU A 706 0.33 -5.29 -21.04
C GLU A 706 -0.88 -4.76 -20.26
N ARG A 707 -1.99 -4.50 -20.97
CA ARG A 707 -3.23 -3.94 -20.41
C ARG A 707 -4.45 -4.70 -20.91
N GLY A 708 -5.44 -4.84 -20.04
CA GLY A 708 -6.77 -5.34 -20.36
C GLY A 708 -7.63 -4.29 -21.07
N ARG A 709 -8.94 -4.53 -21.15
CA ARG A 709 -9.89 -3.51 -21.61
C ARG A 709 -10.05 -2.48 -20.50
N ALA A 710 -9.75 -1.21 -20.76
CA ALA A 710 -9.85 -0.17 -19.74
C ALA A 710 -11.31 0.09 -19.32
N HIS A 711 -11.54 0.25 -18.01
CA HIS A 711 -12.73 0.88 -17.43
C HIS A 711 -12.53 2.39 -17.30
N GLU A 712 -13.60 3.15 -17.02
CA GLU A 712 -13.52 4.63 -16.99
C GLU A 712 -12.60 5.16 -15.87
N TYR A 713 -12.45 4.45 -14.76
CA TYR A 713 -11.72 4.95 -13.58
C TYR A 713 -10.59 4.04 -13.05
N ASN A 714 -10.59 2.73 -13.32
CA ASN A 714 -9.49 1.82 -12.97
C ASN A 714 -8.55 1.53 -14.15
N ILE A 715 -7.29 1.22 -13.84
CA ILE A 715 -6.33 0.73 -14.85
C ILE A 715 -6.17 -0.79 -14.74
N ASP A 716 -6.66 -1.48 -15.77
CA ASP A 716 -6.54 -2.93 -15.93
C ASP A 716 -5.14 -3.33 -16.40
N LEU A 717 -4.17 -3.27 -15.48
CA LEU A 717 -2.84 -3.84 -15.69
C LEU A 717 -2.91 -5.38 -15.67
N VAL A 718 -2.27 -6.01 -16.65
CA VAL A 718 -2.15 -7.47 -16.71
C VAL A 718 -0.85 -7.89 -16.06
N THR A 719 -0.90 -8.85 -15.13
CA THR A 719 0.29 -9.50 -14.60
C THR A 719 0.71 -10.64 -15.53
N LEU A 720 1.85 -10.48 -16.21
CA LEU A 720 2.49 -11.57 -16.94
C LEU A 720 3.27 -12.47 -15.98
N HIS A 721 3.73 -13.62 -16.47
CA HIS A 721 4.46 -14.58 -15.64
C HIS A 721 5.75 -15.04 -16.32
N CYS A 722 6.75 -15.37 -15.51
CA CYS A 722 7.99 -15.99 -15.93
C CYS A 722 8.22 -17.27 -15.12
N ASP A 723 8.33 -18.39 -15.81
CA ASP A 723 8.82 -19.65 -15.26
C ASP A 723 10.36 -19.62 -15.29
N LEU A 724 10.98 -20.02 -14.18
CA LEU A 724 12.42 -20.04 -13.99
C LEU A 724 12.91 -21.48 -13.84
N THR A 725 13.96 -21.85 -14.58
CA THR A 725 14.64 -23.15 -14.45
C THR A 725 16.13 -22.93 -14.23
N VAL A 726 16.68 -23.50 -13.16
CA VAL A 726 18.10 -23.40 -12.79
C VAL A 726 18.76 -24.77 -12.93
N ASN A 727 19.82 -24.86 -13.74
CA ASN A 727 20.55 -26.10 -14.02
C ASN A 727 19.66 -27.29 -14.42
N GLY A 728 18.55 -27.02 -15.13
CA GLY A 728 17.57 -28.01 -15.57
C GLY A 728 16.49 -28.36 -14.54
N ALA A 729 16.51 -27.79 -13.34
CA ALA A 729 15.48 -27.96 -12.31
C ALA A 729 14.55 -26.73 -12.26
N LYS A 730 13.24 -26.95 -12.17
CA LYS A 730 12.26 -25.86 -12.03
C LYS A 730 12.48 -25.13 -10.70
N ALA A 731 12.70 -23.82 -10.77
CA ALA A 731 12.95 -22.95 -9.62
C ALA A 731 11.67 -22.21 -9.16
N GLY A 732 10.74 -21.92 -10.07
CA GLY A 732 9.48 -21.27 -9.71
C GLY A 732 8.73 -20.69 -10.90
N ARG A 733 7.55 -20.14 -10.64
CA ARG A 733 6.78 -19.26 -11.54
C ARG A 733 6.58 -17.95 -10.81
N HIS A 734 7.08 -16.87 -11.39
CA HIS A 734 7.15 -15.57 -10.75
C HIS A 734 6.30 -14.56 -11.52
N PRO A 735 5.51 -13.72 -10.83
CA PRO A 735 4.72 -12.69 -11.47
C PRO A 735 5.60 -11.53 -11.94
N MET A 736 5.21 -10.95 -13.06
CA MET A 736 5.78 -9.74 -13.64
C MET A 736 4.64 -8.72 -13.72
N ARG A 737 4.32 -8.09 -12.58
CA ARG A 737 3.25 -7.08 -12.47
C ARG A 737 3.48 -5.96 -13.49
N GLY A 738 2.42 -5.45 -14.10
CA GLY A 738 2.49 -4.34 -15.05
C GLY A 738 3.28 -3.14 -14.51
N THR A 739 4.26 -2.67 -15.27
CA THR A 739 5.16 -1.54 -14.95
C THR A 739 4.69 -0.25 -15.62
N TRP A 740 3.38 -0.13 -15.89
CA TRP A 740 2.71 0.91 -16.67
C TRP A 740 3.00 0.92 -18.17
N THR A 741 4.23 0.61 -18.59
CA THR A 741 4.72 0.70 -19.96
C THR A 741 5.88 -0.25 -20.20
N TRP A 742 6.13 -0.58 -21.47
CA TRP A 742 7.30 -1.34 -21.91
C TRP A 742 8.65 -0.58 -21.79
N ASN A 743 8.64 0.65 -21.27
CA ASN A 743 9.80 1.53 -21.11
C ASN A 743 10.14 1.86 -19.64
N ASP A 744 9.36 1.33 -18.69
CA ASP A 744 9.65 1.42 -17.26
C ASP A 744 10.05 0.05 -16.72
N PHE A 745 11.19 0.02 -16.02
CA PHE A 745 11.82 -1.20 -15.55
C PHE A 745 11.73 -1.31 -14.04
N TRP A 746 11.08 -2.35 -13.56
CA TRP A 746 11.08 -2.74 -12.15
C TRP A 746 11.98 -3.94 -11.94
N SER A 747 12.26 -4.27 -10.68
CA SER A 747 13.05 -5.44 -10.32
C SER A 747 12.22 -6.38 -9.48
N TYR A 748 12.13 -7.66 -9.89
CA TYR A 748 11.57 -8.72 -9.06
C TYR A 748 12.71 -9.56 -8.46
N PRO A 749 12.84 -9.63 -7.14
CA PRO A 749 13.86 -10.45 -6.49
C PRO A 749 13.44 -11.93 -6.46
N VAL A 750 14.38 -12.84 -6.69
CA VAL A 750 14.21 -14.29 -6.55
C VAL A 750 15.44 -14.85 -5.86
N ILE A 751 15.29 -15.81 -4.96
CA ILE A 751 16.43 -16.57 -4.43
C ILE A 751 16.60 -17.86 -5.23
N VAL A 752 17.82 -18.10 -5.72
CA VAL A 752 18.18 -19.29 -6.50
C VAL A 752 19.40 -19.97 -5.90
N ASP A 753 19.42 -21.31 -5.90
CA ASP A 753 20.58 -22.09 -5.52
C ASP A 753 21.46 -22.37 -6.74
N LEU A 754 22.71 -21.90 -6.67
CA LEU A 754 23.71 -22.07 -7.72
C LEU A 754 24.78 -23.09 -7.28
N ARG A 755 25.40 -23.77 -8.24
CA ARG A 755 26.58 -24.61 -8.02
C ARG A 755 27.86 -23.82 -8.29
N ASP A 756 28.97 -24.30 -7.78
CA ASP A 756 30.29 -23.75 -8.10
C ASP A 756 30.58 -23.88 -9.61
N GLY A 757 31.10 -22.80 -10.20
CA GLY A 757 31.37 -22.71 -11.64
C GLY A 757 30.14 -22.30 -12.46
N ALA A 758 29.99 -22.87 -13.65
CA ALA A 758 28.99 -22.43 -14.62
C ALA A 758 27.57 -22.97 -14.30
N ASN A 759 26.62 -22.04 -14.23
CA ASN A 759 25.19 -22.29 -14.04
C ASN A 759 24.41 -21.85 -15.26
N THR A 760 23.31 -22.53 -15.56
CA THR A 760 22.34 -22.11 -16.58
C THR A 760 21.04 -21.70 -15.92
N ILE A 761 20.53 -20.52 -16.24
CA ILE A 761 19.24 -20.02 -15.77
C ILE A 761 18.38 -19.76 -17.00
N VAL A 762 17.26 -20.46 -17.13
CA VAL A 762 16.32 -20.34 -18.25
C VAL A 762 15.08 -19.59 -17.77
N LEU A 763 14.70 -18.57 -18.54
CA LEU A 763 13.49 -17.77 -18.36
C LEU A 763 12.54 -18.04 -19.53
N ASP A 764 11.37 -18.58 -19.24
CA ASP A 764 10.33 -18.86 -20.23
C ASP A 764 8.92 -18.68 -19.64
N ASN A 765 7.92 -18.97 -20.47
CA ASN A 765 6.54 -19.19 -20.05
C ASN A 765 5.91 -20.03 -21.17
N PRO A 766 5.80 -21.36 -21.04
CA PRO A 766 5.57 -22.24 -22.19
C PRO A 766 4.25 -21.97 -22.91
N ASP A 767 3.21 -21.59 -22.18
CA ASP A 767 1.83 -21.50 -22.70
C ASP A 767 1.33 -20.06 -22.91
N ALA A 768 2.13 -19.06 -22.51
CA ALA A 768 1.73 -17.65 -22.49
C ALA A 768 2.92 -16.71 -22.73
N PRO A 769 2.71 -15.44 -23.11
CA PRO A 769 3.79 -14.47 -23.21
C PRO A 769 4.38 -14.15 -21.83
N THR A 770 5.58 -13.59 -21.81
CA THR A 770 6.21 -13.05 -20.59
C THR A 770 6.60 -11.58 -20.79
N ALA A 771 7.09 -10.95 -19.72
CA ALA A 771 7.59 -9.58 -19.74
C ALA A 771 8.86 -9.43 -20.58
N ASP A 772 9.21 -8.19 -20.89
CA ASP A 772 10.49 -7.85 -21.53
C ASP A 772 11.57 -7.75 -20.47
N PHE A 773 12.75 -8.33 -20.72
CA PHE A 773 13.85 -8.35 -19.76
C PHE A 773 15.02 -7.47 -20.20
N GLU A 774 15.37 -6.48 -19.40
CA GLU A 774 16.50 -5.58 -19.67
C GLU A 774 17.83 -6.19 -19.24
N ARG A 775 17.88 -6.68 -18.00
CA ARG A 775 19.11 -7.21 -17.40
C ARG A 775 18.82 -8.09 -16.19
N PHE A 776 19.84 -8.80 -15.76
CA PHE A 776 19.83 -9.66 -14.58
C PHE A 776 21.02 -9.33 -13.70
N ARG A 777 20.80 -9.26 -12.38
CA ARG A 777 21.88 -9.11 -11.40
C ARG A 777 21.87 -10.29 -10.45
N ILE A 778 23.02 -10.92 -10.24
CA ILE A 778 23.17 -12.11 -9.40
C ILE A 778 24.21 -11.84 -8.33
N ALA A 779 23.86 -12.02 -7.06
CA ALA A 779 24.75 -11.81 -5.94
C ALA A 779 24.59 -12.93 -4.90
N PRO A 780 25.68 -13.50 -4.34
CA PRO A 780 25.56 -14.45 -3.23
C PRO A 780 24.92 -13.75 -2.03
N LEU A 781 23.98 -14.41 -1.36
CA LEU A 781 23.30 -13.81 -0.20
C LEU A 781 24.29 -13.49 0.93
N ASN A 782 25.28 -14.34 1.15
CA ASN A 782 26.41 -14.09 2.05
C ASN A 782 27.75 -14.21 1.29
N PRO A 783 28.68 -13.24 1.47
CA PRO A 783 30.10 -13.20 1.12
C PRO A 783 30.80 -14.41 0.53
#